data_AF-A0AAD5W0H7-F1
#
_entry.id   AF-A0AAD5W0H7-F1
#
_cell.length_a   1.000
_cell.length_b   1.000
_cell.length_c   1.000
_cell.angle_alpha   90.00
_cell.angle_beta   90.00
_cell.angle_gamma   90.00
#
_symmetry.space_group_name_H-M   'P 1'
#
loop_
_entity.id
_entity.type
_entity.pdbx_description
1 polymer ?
#
loop_
_entity_poly.entity_id
_entity_poly.type
_entity_poly.pdbx_seq_one_letter_code
_entity_poly.pdbx_strand_id
1 'polypeptide(L)'
;MAVDLSDEVSKTLGAAFFTFVGGSVLYGITLSQVNQYYKIYPEDSRILKATVAFVCLEDTLHSAFSIHLMWSWLVKGFGNDISQAPVIWSIKVCAVGYLHVFIMLFVQGVYLSRIYLFTRKSIDFGPIARAITQVVGGFLALAAVIVFLFELQQAKLLLDFASGAQWVLYFAFGVTCVVDIGITVGMCFVLHKSKIKIKGVRAASNIVLSKIIIFFISSGLLTTIIAVVYMILYSALPDVLLFIGATFSTSKLYANSVLAMLNGRRHLRYELSKPHDIELLSAMQFQSQSSQGTSTMSTSLSPVEEKGVNARARSLSDAHRAPCPVVRMESRALASVAVNPESRVAAIKSEPDQDGIEITESAAPIAGAYYPSWAAGTLEPEKVAFSKYDIIWFCFVTPNGVAGIDWEDGSKEVLRRLVAAARSGTNTTRIVISMGGWSGCHWMSQAVSTSSNRAKLCDGIVKIINDFGLDGIDIDWEYPNDSGSGNPHSPSDSANLLSLIKLLRGALGSTRIISAAVTHMPWKGNDGKPLRNVAEFAKYMNFVNIMNYDVFGASDPPGPNAPLENRCGTSKQPEANARAAYAQWTKAGMPASRLLLGLPLYGYVSRSNAKKLSGSFGPVQETGLFPIAHPRGPPSFIPGTGTMPAGDLSHLWGQQISFNQLLLTGVLHKKSDGTYDGANGYTMGWDDCSNTPFVFNQARTTVVTYDDTWSLFDKAKFAKESGMGGCFTWSLDQDDGVALQNMILAGLGKQQDRHRQQLG
;
A
#
# COMPACT_ATOMS: atom_id res chain seq x y z
N MET A 1 -53.00 35.47 14.68
CA MET A 1 -52.60 34.17 14.12
C MET A 1 -51.08 34.14 14.21
N ALA A 2 -50.51 33.38 15.13
CA ALA A 2 -49.05 33.30 15.27
C ALA A 2 -48.53 32.32 14.21
N VAL A 3 -47.75 32.82 13.26
CA VAL A 3 -46.92 31.96 12.40
C VAL A 3 -45.81 31.39 13.28
N ASP A 4 -45.54 30.09 13.15
CA ASP A 4 -44.49 29.45 13.93
C ASP A 4 -43.11 29.82 13.36
N LEU A 5 -42.56 30.93 13.86
CA LEU A 5 -41.25 31.44 13.46
C LEU A 5 -40.13 30.41 13.65
N SER A 6 -40.30 29.39 14.51
CA SER A 6 -39.30 28.34 14.66
C SER A 6 -39.18 27.45 13.41
N ASP A 7 -40.30 27.18 12.75
CA ASP A 7 -40.37 26.31 11.57
C ASP A 7 -39.91 27.03 10.30
N GLU A 8 -40.27 28.31 10.12
CA GLU A 8 -39.77 29.14 9.01
C GLU A 8 -38.25 29.40 9.10
N VAL A 9 -37.72 29.72 10.28
CA VAL A 9 -36.27 29.92 10.49
C VAL A 9 -35.49 28.62 10.33
N SER A 10 -36.05 27.49 10.81
CA SER A 10 -35.46 26.16 10.62
C SER A 10 -35.35 25.78 9.14
N LYS A 11 -36.44 25.98 8.38
CA LYS A 11 -36.46 25.75 6.93
C LYS A 11 -35.47 26.65 6.20
N THR A 12 -35.50 27.96 6.43
CA THR A 12 -34.70 28.93 5.67
C THR A 12 -33.23 28.98 6.11
N LEU A 13 -32.93 29.49 7.30
CA LEU A 13 -31.57 29.68 7.81
C LEU A 13 -30.94 28.38 8.29
N GLY A 14 -31.72 27.45 8.87
CA GLY A 14 -31.23 26.13 9.27
C GLY A 14 -30.67 25.35 8.08
N ALA A 15 -31.38 25.31 6.96
CA ALA A 15 -30.90 24.66 5.73
C ALA A 15 -29.59 25.29 5.20
N ALA A 16 -29.48 26.63 5.19
CA ALA A 16 -28.27 27.34 4.80
C ALA A 16 -27.09 27.08 5.77
N PHE A 17 -27.36 26.89 7.06
CA PHE A 17 -26.34 26.57 8.06
C PHE A 17 -25.82 25.13 7.94
N PHE A 18 -26.70 24.12 7.85
CA PHE A 18 -26.26 22.72 7.73
C PHE A 18 -25.42 22.47 6.47
N THR A 19 -25.78 23.11 5.36
CA THR A 19 -25.02 23.07 4.10
C THR A 19 -23.72 23.86 4.16
N PHE A 20 -23.67 24.99 4.87
CA PHE A 20 -22.41 25.68 5.20
C PHE A 20 -21.46 24.79 6.03
N VAL A 21 -21.99 24.03 7.01
CA VAL A 21 -21.19 23.06 7.78
C VAL A 21 -20.67 21.94 6.87
N GLY A 22 -21.50 21.41 5.97
CA GLY A 22 -21.07 20.46 4.94
C GLY A 22 -19.95 21.00 4.04
N GLY A 23 -20.11 22.21 3.51
CA GLY A 23 -19.07 22.91 2.74
C GLY A 23 -17.78 23.17 3.54
N SER A 24 -17.89 23.37 4.85
CA SER A 24 -16.74 23.53 5.76
C SER A 24 -15.98 22.21 5.97
N VAL A 25 -16.67 21.07 6.03
CA VAL A 25 -16.04 19.74 6.01
C VAL A 25 -15.32 19.51 4.68
N LEU A 26 -15.95 19.81 3.55
CA LEU A 26 -15.34 19.69 2.23
C LEU A 26 -14.11 20.62 2.06
N TYR A 27 -14.11 21.80 2.68
CA TYR A 27 -12.94 22.69 2.73
C TYR A 27 -11.78 22.08 3.55
N GLY A 28 -12.08 21.37 4.64
CA GLY A 28 -11.09 20.56 5.36
C GLY A 28 -10.46 19.47 4.48
N ILE A 29 -11.26 18.86 3.60
CA ILE A 29 -10.76 17.93 2.58
C ILE A 29 -9.91 18.67 1.53
N THR A 30 -10.31 19.86 1.05
CA THR A 30 -9.49 20.71 0.15
C THR A 30 -8.09 20.94 0.75
N LEU A 31 -8.02 21.41 2.00
CA LEU A 31 -6.74 21.68 2.68
C LEU A 31 -5.90 20.40 2.87
N SER A 32 -6.53 19.27 3.21
CA SER A 32 -5.87 17.98 3.29
C SER A 32 -5.29 17.54 1.95
N GLN A 33 -6.06 17.68 0.87
CA GLN A 33 -5.63 17.34 -0.49
C GLN A 33 -4.51 18.28 -1.00
N VAL A 34 -4.53 19.57 -0.66
CA VAL A 34 -3.44 20.51 -0.99
C VAL A 34 -2.15 20.16 -0.23
N ASN A 35 -2.26 19.84 1.06
CA ASN A 35 -1.15 19.40 1.90
C ASN A 35 -0.53 18.08 1.38
N GLN A 36 -1.38 17.10 1.01
CA GLN A 36 -0.95 15.87 0.35
C GLN A 36 -0.27 16.15 -1.00
N TYR A 37 -0.83 17.03 -1.83
CA TYR A 37 -0.26 17.38 -3.13
C TYR A 37 1.18 17.90 -3.00
N TYR A 38 1.40 18.89 -2.14
CA TYR A 38 2.73 19.49 -1.97
C TYR A 38 3.76 18.54 -1.35
N LYS A 39 3.32 17.57 -0.55
CA LYS A 39 4.19 16.50 0.01
C LYS A 39 4.51 15.40 -1.00
N ILE A 40 3.56 15.04 -1.87
CA ILE A 40 3.67 13.88 -2.79
C ILE A 40 4.26 14.30 -4.15
N TYR A 41 4.11 15.56 -4.56
CA TYR A 41 4.58 16.07 -5.87
C TYR A 41 5.55 17.26 -5.72
N PRO A 42 6.67 17.14 -4.97
CA PRO A 42 7.65 18.22 -4.84
C PRO A 42 8.33 18.58 -6.17
N GLU A 43 8.37 17.68 -7.16
CA GLU A 43 8.95 17.94 -8.48
C GLU A 43 7.93 18.39 -9.56
N ASP A 44 6.66 18.58 -9.22
CA ASP A 44 5.67 19.04 -10.20
C ASP A 44 5.97 20.47 -10.69
N SER A 45 5.69 20.73 -11.98
CA SER A 45 6.00 22.00 -12.63
C SER A 45 5.37 23.21 -11.92
N ARG A 46 6.01 24.39 -12.05
CA ARG A 46 5.52 25.65 -11.47
C ARG A 46 4.06 25.97 -11.84
N ILE A 47 3.62 25.59 -13.05
CA ILE A 47 2.24 25.78 -13.52
C ILE A 47 1.25 24.88 -12.75
N LEU A 48 1.61 23.62 -12.49
CA LEU A 48 0.77 22.68 -11.73
C LEU A 48 0.70 23.06 -10.25
N LYS A 49 1.82 23.49 -9.66
CA LYS A 49 1.84 24.07 -8.31
C LYS A 49 1.01 25.35 -8.23
N ALA A 50 1.17 26.28 -9.18
CA ALA A 50 0.33 27.48 -9.25
C ALA A 50 -1.16 27.15 -9.40
N THR A 51 -1.52 26.09 -10.14
CA THR A 51 -2.90 25.58 -10.24
C THR A 51 -3.43 25.17 -8.87
N VAL A 52 -2.67 24.40 -8.08
CA VAL A 52 -3.08 23.94 -6.74
C VAL A 52 -3.10 25.08 -5.72
N ALA A 53 -2.13 26.01 -5.77
CA ALA A 53 -2.14 27.22 -4.97
C ALA A 53 -3.37 28.09 -5.27
N PHE A 54 -3.72 28.24 -6.55
CA PHE A 54 -4.89 29.01 -6.97
C PHE A 54 -6.20 28.39 -6.48
N VAL A 55 -6.40 27.08 -6.68
CA VAL A 55 -7.59 26.36 -6.17
C VAL A 55 -7.68 26.47 -4.65
N CYS A 56 -6.56 26.37 -3.92
CA CYS A 56 -6.56 26.57 -2.47
C CYS A 56 -6.95 28.00 -2.08
N LEU A 57 -6.39 29.02 -2.76
CA LEU A 57 -6.65 30.43 -2.47
C LEU A 57 -8.11 30.82 -2.73
N GLU A 58 -8.66 30.40 -3.87
CA GLU A 58 -10.08 30.60 -4.19
C GLU A 58 -10.96 29.93 -3.14
N ASP A 59 -10.71 28.65 -2.85
CA ASP A 59 -11.57 27.88 -1.94
C ASP A 59 -11.49 28.40 -0.49
N THR A 60 -10.33 28.94 -0.08
CA THR A 60 -10.15 29.69 1.18
C THR A 60 -10.92 31.01 1.19
N LEU A 61 -10.87 31.82 0.13
CA LEU A 61 -11.63 33.07 0.02
C LEU A 61 -13.14 32.80 0.03
N HIS A 62 -13.58 31.76 -0.67
CA HIS A 62 -14.97 31.30 -0.67
C HIS A 62 -15.40 30.89 0.74
N SER A 63 -14.59 30.11 1.47
CA SER A 63 -14.88 29.78 2.88
C SER A 63 -14.97 31.02 3.77
N ALA A 64 -14.04 31.98 3.64
CA ALA A 64 -14.01 33.20 4.45
C ALA A 64 -15.25 34.09 4.23
N PHE A 65 -15.71 34.22 2.98
CA PHE A 65 -16.90 34.99 2.66
C PHE A 65 -18.21 34.24 2.97
N SER A 66 -18.21 32.90 2.92
CA SER A 66 -19.30 32.07 3.47
C SER A 66 -19.46 32.30 4.98
N ILE A 67 -18.35 32.32 5.73
CA ILE A 67 -18.34 32.63 7.18
C ILE A 67 -18.91 34.05 7.42
N HIS A 68 -18.46 35.06 6.66
CA HIS A 68 -18.98 36.42 6.78
C HIS A 68 -20.50 36.51 6.52
N LEU A 69 -21.00 35.75 5.53
CA LEU A 69 -22.42 35.72 5.19
C LEU A 69 -23.25 35.07 6.31
N MET A 70 -22.83 33.89 6.79
CA MET A 70 -23.49 33.19 7.90
C MET A 70 -23.45 33.99 9.20
N TRP A 71 -22.32 34.62 9.54
CA TRP A 71 -22.22 35.54 10.68
C TRP A 71 -23.20 36.71 10.56
N SER A 72 -23.34 37.27 9.36
CA SER A 72 -24.18 38.45 9.16
C SER A 72 -25.68 38.16 9.23
N TRP A 73 -26.13 36.96 8.84
CA TRP A 73 -27.54 36.56 9.01
C TRP A 73 -27.83 35.92 10.37
N LEU A 74 -27.02 34.95 10.82
CA LEU A 74 -27.31 34.18 12.05
C LEU A 74 -26.97 34.95 13.33
N VAL A 75 -25.97 35.85 13.31
CA VAL A 75 -25.49 36.56 14.51
C VAL A 75 -25.89 38.03 14.48
N LYS A 76 -25.55 38.77 13.41
CA LYS A 76 -25.96 40.19 13.30
C LYS A 76 -27.46 40.37 12.97
N GLY A 77 -28.06 39.40 12.29
CA GLY A 77 -29.48 39.39 11.93
C GLY A 77 -30.40 38.72 12.96
N PHE A 78 -29.86 38.28 14.11
CA PHE A 78 -30.61 37.50 15.09
C PHE A 78 -31.88 38.22 15.59
N GLY A 79 -33.04 37.59 15.43
CA GLY A 79 -34.34 38.14 15.83
C GLY A 79 -35.01 39.07 14.81
N ASN A 80 -34.37 39.37 13.68
CA ASN A 80 -35.00 40.11 12.59
C ASN A 80 -35.81 39.18 11.67
N ASP A 81 -36.85 39.72 11.03
CA ASP A 81 -37.59 39.02 9.98
C ASP A 81 -36.70 38.78 8.75
N ILE A 82 -36.62 37.52 8.32
CA ILE A 82 -35.84 37.08 7.16
C ILE A 82 -36.43 37.60 5.84
N SER A 83 -37.73 37.93 5.78
CA SER A 83 -38.35 38.57 4.60
C SER A 83 -37.64 39.89 4.24
N GLN A 84 -37.08 40.57 5.25
CA GLN A 84 -36.38 41.84 5.12
C GLN A 84 -34.84 41.69 5.05
N ALA A 85 -34.32 40.46 4.87
CA ALA A 85 -32.87 40.21 4.84
C ALA A 85 -32.22 40.87 3.59
N PRO A 86 -31.30 41.84 3.75
CA PRO A 86 -30.70 42.55 2.63
C PRO A 86 -29.63 41.72 1.92
N VAL A 87 -29.44 41.96 0.62
CA VAL A 87 -28.41 41.31 -0.20
C VAL A 87 -27.01 41.87 0.14
N ILE A 88 -26.35 41.23 1.12
CA ILE A 88 -25.03 41.63 1.66
C ILE A 88 -23.92 41.43 0.61
N TRP A 89 -22.92 42.33 0.55
CA TRP A 89 -21.80 42.26 -0.40
C TRP A 89 -21.14 40.87 -0.51
N SER A 90 -21.05 40.11 0.60
CA SER A 90 -20.44 38.79 0.59
C SER A 90 -21.23 37.75 -0.20
N ILE A 91 -22.57 37.85 -0.35
CA ILE A 91 -23.31 36.94 -1.25
C ILE A 91 -23.00 37.22 -2.73
N LYS A 92 -22.86 38.52 -3.07
CA LYS A 92 -22.53 39.01 -4.42
C LYS A 92 -21.10 38.66 -4.87
N VAL A 93 -20.21 38.33 -3.94
CA VAL A 93 -18.83 37.88 -4.23
C VAL A 93 -18.68 36.36 -4.12
N CYS A 94 -19.33 35.73 -3.14
CA CYS A 94 -19.14 34.32 -2.79
C CYS A 94 -20.24 33.42 -3.35
N ALA A 95 -21.32 33.21 -2.58
CA ALA A 95 -22.25 32.10 -2.80
C ALA A 95 -22.97 32.14 -4.16
N VAL A 96 -23.23 33.32 -4.71
CA VAL A 96 -23.97 33.48 -5.98
C VAL A 96 -23.12 34.29 -6.98
N GLY A 97 -21.86 34.54 -6.63
CA GLY A 97 -21.03 35.60 -7.21
C GLY A 97 -19.79 35.11 -7.95
N TYR A 98 -18.86 36.05 -8.11
CA TYR A 98 -17.64 35.88 -8.90
C TYR A 98 -16.80 34.66 -8.51
N LEU A 99 -16.63 34.36 -7.23
CA LEU A 99 -15.76 33.24 -6.78
C LEU A 99 -16.30 31.88 -7.23
N HIS A 100 -17.55 31.56 -6.86
CA HIS A 100 -18.22 30.31 -7.22
C HIS A 100 -18.17 30.04 -8.74
N VAL A 101 -18.45 31.06 -9.54
CA VAL A 101 -18.36 30.97 -11.00
C VAL A 101 -16.92 30.81 -11.49
N PHE A 102 -15.96 31.54 -10.92
CA PHE A 102 -14.58 31.50 -11.37
C PHE A 102 -13.96 30.12 -11.16
N ILE A 103 -14.19 29.46 -10.02
CA ILE A 103 -13.66 28.10 -9.80
C ILE A 103 -14.28 27.07 -10.74
N MET A 104 -15.57 27.19 -11.06
CA MET A 104 -16.23 26.34 -12.06
C MET A 104 -15.58 26.50 -13.44
N LEU A 105 -15.50 27.72 -13.96
CA LEU A 105 -14.88 28.01 -15.26
C LEU A 105 -13.39 27.63 -15.30
N PHE A 106 -12.66 27.83 -14.20
CA PHE A 106 -11.26 27.44 -14.07
C PHE A 106 -11.09 25.91 -14.13
N VAL A 107 -11.89 25.16 -13.36
CA VAL A 107 -11.82 23.69 -13.32
C VAL A 107 -12.27 23.07 -14.65
N GLN A 108 -13.36 23.58 -15.26
CA GLN A 108 -13.76 23.22 -16.62
C GLN A 108 -12.66 23.53 -17.65
N GLY A 109 -11.97 24.68 -17.52
CA GLY A 109 -10.80 25.04 -18.31
C GLY A 109 -9.62 24.06 -18.16
N VAL A 110 -9.35 23.57 -16.93
CA VAL A 110 -8.34 22.53 -16.68
C VAL A 110 -8.73 21.21 -17.34
N TYR A 111 -10.00 20.80 -17.31
CA TYR A 111 -10.49 19.61 -18.02
C TYR A 111 -10.36 19.77 -19.55
N LEU A 112 -10.80 20.91 -20.11
CA LEU A 112 -10.70 21.22 -21.55
C LEU A 112 -9.25 21.29 -22.05
N SER A 113 -8.34 21.85 -21.25
CA SER A 113 -6.90 21.88 -21.54
C SER A 113 -6.29 20.47 -21.60
N ARG A 114 -6.70 19.56 -20.72
CA ARG A 114 -6.30 18.14 -20.78
C ARG A 114 -6.85 17.43 -22.02
N ILE A 115 -8.12 17.66 -22.38
CA ILE A 115 -8.72 17.14 -23.63
C ILE A 115 -7.92 17.60 -24.85
N TYR A 116 -7.56 18.89 -24.91
CA TYR A 116 -6.74 19.47 -25.99
C TYR A 116 -5.35 18.82 -26.06
N LEU A 117 -4.64 18.72 -24.93
CA LEU A 117 -3.32 18.10 -24.83
C LEU A 117 -3.31 16.63 -25.29
N PHE A 118 -4.35 15.86 -24.94
CA PHE A 118 -4.50 14.46 -25.35
C PHE A 118 -4.81 14.34 -26.85
N THR A 119 -5.71 15.20 -27.35
CA THR A 119 -6.12 15.20 -28.77
C THR A 119 -4.98 15.61 -29.70
N ARG A 120 -4.16 16.60 -29.30
CA ARG A 120 -3.02 17.14 -30.08
C ARG A 120 -1.98 16.09 -30.48
N LYS A 121 -1.88 14.96 -29.78
CA LYS A 121 -0.87 13.90 -30.02
C LYS A 121 -1.37 12.67 -30.78
N SER A 122 -2.66 12.53 -31.11
CA SER A 122 -3.21 11.24 -31.53
C SER A 122 -4.23 11.28 -32.69
N ILE A 123 -5.19 12.21 -32.66
CA ILE A 123 -6.40 12.08 -33.50
C ILE A 123 -6.50 13.26 -34.47
N ASP A 124 -6.70 12.91 -35.74
CA ASP A 124 -7.16 13.87 -36.72
C ASP A 124 -8.67 14.06 -36.56
N PHE A 125 -9.02 15.30 -36.24
CA PHE A 125 -10.35 15.79 -35.92
C PHE A 125 -10.42 17.16 -36.58
N GLY A 126 -11.46 17.46 -37.36
CA GLY A 126 -11.55 18.74 -38.07
C GLY A 126 -11.30 19.92 -37.11
N PRO A 127 -10.37 20.87 -37.42
CA PRO A 127 -10.07 22.00 -36.54
C PRO A 127 -11.33 22.78 -36.16
N ILE A 128 -12.24 22.92 -37.12
CA ILE A 128 -13.55 23.57 -36.99
C ILE A 128 -14.42 22.89 -35.93
N ALA A 129 -14.55 21.56 -35.93
CA ALA A 129 -15.33 20.84 -34.93
C ALA A 129 -14.73 20.97 -33.51
N ARG A 130 -13.38 20.96 -33.40
CA ARG A 130 -12.69 21.18 -32.12
C ARG A 130 -12.93 22.58 -31.58
N ALA A 131 -12.85 23.60 -32.44
CA ALA A 131 -13.15 24.98 -32.06
C ALA A 131 -14.62 25.15 -31.65
N ILE A 132 -15.58 24.72 -32.47
CA ILE A 132 -17.02 24.93 -32.23
C ILE A 132 -17.46 24.35 -30.87
N THR A 133 -17.17 23.09 -30.57
CA THR A 133 -17.63 22.46 -29.31
C THR A 133 -17.00 23.11 -28.07
N GLN A 134 -15.73 23.54 -28.13
CA GLN A 134 -15.05 24.14 -26.97
C GLN A 134 -15.35 25.64 -26.79
N VAL A 135 -15.56 26.38 -27.88
CA VAL A 135 -15.86 27.82 -27.85
C VAL A 135 -17.33 28.07 -27.53
N VAL A 136 -18.27 27.42 -28.23
CA VAL A 136 -19.71 27.72 -28.08
C VAL A 136 -20.21 27.40 -26.67
N GLY A 137 -19.79 26.27 -26.08
CA GLY A 137 -20.15 25.93 -24.69
C GLY A 137 -19.61 26.94 -23.67
N GLY A 138 -18.34 27.35 -23.81
CA GLY A 138 -17.72 28.33 -22.91
C GLY A 138 -18.34 29.72 -23.00
N PHE A 139 -18.66 30.19 -24.21
CA PHE A 139 -19.33 31.48 -24.41
C PHE A 139 -20.79 31.48 -23.92
N LEU A 140 -21.52 30.36 -24.04
CA LEU A 140 -22.87 30.22 -23.48
C LEU A 140 -22.86 30.21 -21.94
N ALA A 141 -21.92 29.50 -21.32
CA ALA A 141 -21.73 29.54 -19.87
C ALA A 141 -21.37 30.94 -19.37
N LEU A 142 -20.45 31.64 -20.06
CA LEU A 142 -20.08 33.01 -19.73
C LEU A 142 -21.24 34.00 -19.91
N ALA A 143 -22.08 33.83 -20.93
CA ALA A 143 -23.28 34.65 -21.12
C ALA A 143 -24.31 34.43 -20.01
N ALA A 144 -24.59 33.17 -19.63
CA ALA A 144 -25.48 32.83 -18.51
C ALA A 144 -24.98 33.45 -17.19
N VAL A 145 -23.67 33.37 -16.94
CA VAL A 145 -22.98 34.02 -15.82
C VAL A 145 -23.18 35.54 -15.81
N ILE A 146 -23.02 36.22 -16.95
CA ILE A 146 -23.13 37.68 -17.01
C ILE A 146 -24.57 38.13 -16.73
N VAL A 147 -25.57 37.43 -17.26
CA VAL A 147 -26.99 37.67 -16.95
C VAL A 147 -27.28 37.44 -15.46
N PHE A 148 -26.78 36.34 -14.90
CA PHE A 148 -26.95 35.99 -13.49
C PHE A 148 -26.34 37.02 -12.52
N LEU A 149 -25.12 37.47 -12.80
CA LEU A 149 -24.45 38.51 -12.03
C LEU A 149 -25.15 39.87 -12.16
N PHE A 150 -25.77 40.16 -13.31
CA PHE A 150 -26.54 41.39 -13.52
C PHE A 150 -27.84 41.40 -12.70
N GLU A 151 -28.64 40.33 -12.74
CA GLU A 151 -29.86 40.19 -11.94
C GLU A 151 -29.56 40.19 -10.43
N LEU A 152 -28.51 39.47 -10.01
CA LEU A 152 -28.04 39.46 -8.61
C LEU A 152 -27.60 40.87 -8.14
N GLN A 153 -27.12 41.73 -9.03
CA GLN A 153 -26.80 43.10 -8.66
C GLN A 153 -28.05 43.96 -8.41
N GLN A 154 -29.15 43.73 -9.14
CA GLN A 154 -30.39 44.48 -8.99
C GLN A 154 -31.23 44.06 -7.76
N ALA A 155 -31.11 42.80 -7.32
CA ALA A 155 -31.79 42.29 -6.13
C ALA A 155 -31.44 43.09 -4.85
N LYS A 156 -32.48 43.50 -4.10
CA LYS A 156 -32.38 44.27 -2.85
C LYS A 156 -32.60 43.40 -1.61
N LEU A 157 -33.66 42.60 -1.61
CA LEU A 157 -33.95 41.58 -0.59
C LEU A 157 -33.60 40.18 -1.11
N LEU A 158 -33.31 39.27 -0.19
CA LEU A 158 -32.87 37.91 -0.52
C LEU A 158 -33.98 37.05 -1.16
N LEU A 159 -35.21 37.20 -0.69
CA LEU A 159 -36.38 36.42 -1.15
C LEU A 159 -36.96 36.95 -2.48
N ASP A 160 -36.78 38.24 -2.80
CA ASP A 160 -37.09 38.79 -4.14
C ASP A 160 -36.30 38.03 -5.23
N PHE A 161 -35.02 37.71 -4.96
CA PHE A 161 -34.18 36.95 -5.88
C PHE A 161 -34.62 35.47 -5.93
N ALA A 162 -34.88 34.86 -4.77
CA ALA A 162 -35.30 33.45 -4.69
C ALA A 162 -36.66 33.16 -5.37
N SER A 163 -37.55 34.15 -5.43
CA SER A 163 -38.89 34.05 -6.05
C SER A 163 -38.97 34.64 -7.47
N GLY A 164 -38.29 35.76 -7.74
CA GLY A 164 -38.35 36.45 -9.04
C GLY A 164 -37.33 35.98 -10.07
N ALA A 165 -36.15 35.52 -9.66
CA ALA A 165 -35.04 35.16 -10.55
C ALA A 165 -34.89 33.65 -10.80
N GLN A 166 -35.93 32.85 -10.57
CA GLN A 166 -35.85 31.38 -10.64
C GLN A 166 -35.35 30.88 -12.00
N TRP A 167 -35.81 31.52 -13.10
CA TRP A 167 -35.40 31.18 -14.46
C TRP A 167 -33.88 31.32 -14.67
N VAL A 168 -33.23 32.26 -13.98
CA VAL A 168 -31.78 32.49 -14.09
C VAL A 168 -31.00 31.40 -13.35
N LEU A 169 -31.50 30.93 -12.20
CA LEU A 169 -30.94 29.79 -11.48
C LEU A 169 -31.09 28.49 -12.30
N TYR A 170 -32.27 28.24 -12.86
CA TYR A 170 -32.47 27.09 -13.77
C TYR A 170 -31.60 27.18 -15.03
N PHE A 171 -31.39 28.38 -15.58
CA PHE A 171 -30.51 28.58 -16.73
C PHE A 171 -29.03 28.35 -16.37
N ALA A 172 -28.56 28.89 -15.24
CA ALA A 172 -27.18 28.73 -14.78
C ALA A 172 -26.84 27.27 -14.46
N PHE A 173 -27.68 26.58 -13.67
CA PHE A 173 -27.48 25.15 -13.37
C PHE A 173 -27.71 24.27 -14.60
N GLY A 174 -28.70 24.58 -15.45
CA GLY A 174 -28.96 23.85 -16.68
C GLY A 174 -27.80 23.92 -17.68
N VAL A 175 -27.26 25.12 -17.94
CA VAL A 175 -26.07 25.30 -18.79
C VAL A 175 -24.85 24.62 -18.17
N THR A 176 -24.68 24.69 -16.84
CA THR A 176 -23.62 23.95 -16.12
C THR A 176 -23.71 22.45 -16.37
N CYS A 177 -24.88 21.84 -16.17
CA CYS A 177 -25.10 20.41 -16.43
C CYS A 177 -24.81 20.04 -17.90
N VAL A 178 -25.24 20.87 -18.86
CA VAL A 178 -24.95 20.64 -20.29
C VAL A 178 -23.44 20.70 -20.58
N VAL A 179 -22.71 21.62 -19.95
CA VAL A 179 -21.25 21.73 -20.11
C VAL A 179 -20.51 20.57 -19.44
N ASP A 180 -20.87 20.18 -18.21
CA ASP A 180 -20.23 19.07 -17.50
C ASP A 180 -20.51 17.71 -18.17
N ILE A 181 -21.74 17.48 -18.65
CA ILE A 181 -22.07 16.33 -19.51
C ILE A 181 -21.27 16.41 -20.81
N GLY A 182 -21.19 17.56 -21.47
CA GLY A 182 -20.44 17.75 -22.71
C GLY A 182 -18.94 17.49 -22.57
N ILE A 183 -18.32 17.94 -21.47
CA ILE A 183 -16.92 17.66 -21.13
C ILE A 183 -16.73 16.17 -20.83
N THR A 184 -17.62 15.57 -20.05
CA THR A 184 -17.55 14.15 -19.67
C THR A 184 -17.70 13.23 -20.89
N VAL A 185 -18.73 13.44 -21.72
CA VAL A 185 -18.96 12.69 -22.96
C VAL A 185 -17.85 12.95 -23.97
N GLY A 186 -17.40 14.20 -24.12
CA GLY A 186 -16.29 14.57 -25.01
C GLY A 186 -14.99 13.88 -24.63
N MET A 187 -14.65 13.85 -23.34
CA MET A 187 -13.48 13.12 -22.84
C MET A 187 -13.64 11.61 -23.05
N CYS A 188 -14.78 11.02 -22.69
CA CYS A 188 -15.07 9.60 -22.94
C CYS A 188 -14.92 9.23 -24.43
N PHE A 189 -15.41 10.07 -25.34
CA PHE A 189 -15.31 9.86 -26.78
C PHE A 189 -13.87 10.00 -27.30
N VAL A 190 -13.12 11.02 -26.87
CA VAL A 190 -11.70 11.19 -27.25
C VAL A 190 -10.87 10.01 -26.77
N LEU A 191 -11.06 9.58 -25.53
CA LEU A 191 -10.36 8.41 -24.98
C LEU A 191 -10.78 7.13 -25.70
N HIS A 192 -12.08 6.90 -25.96
CA HIS A 192 -12.54 5.74 -26.75
C HIS A 192 -11.97 5.74 -28.18
N LYS A 193 -12.03 6.85 -28.92
CA LYS A 193 -11.49 6.94 -30.29
C LYS A 193 -9.97 6.79 -30.32
N SER A 194 -9.25 7.14 -29.25
CA SER A 194 -7.81 6.89 -29.13
C SER A 194 -7.45 5.39 -29.09
N LYS A 195 -8.33 4.52 -28.55
CA LYS A 195 -8.18 3.06 -28.57
C LYS A 195 -8.13 2.47 -30.00
N ILE A 196 -8.67 3.18 -30.99
CA ILE A 196 -8.82 2.70 -32.37
C ILE A 196 -7.52 2.87 -33.19
N LYS A 197 -6.75 3.95 -32.95
CA LYS A 197 -5.50 4.22 -33.70
C LYS A 197 -4.28 3.45 -33.19
N ILE A 198 -4.26 3.02 -31.92
CA ILE A 198 -3.11 2.31 -31.34
C ILE A 198 -3.18 0.81 -31.71
N LYS A 199 -2.71 0.48 -32.91
CA LYS A 199 -2.39 -0.91 -33.31
C LYS A 199 -0.97 -1.24 -32.84
N GLY A 200 -0.83 -1.98 -31.74
CA GLY A 200 0.46 -2.53 -31.30
C GLY A 200 0.53 -2.89 -29.82
N VAL A 201 -0.04 -2.08 -28.93
CA VAL A 201 0.01 -2.28 -27.47
C VAL A 201 -1.41 -2.10 -26.91
N ARG A 202 -2.07 -3.21 -26.53
CA ARG A 202 -3.55 -3.24 -26.37
C ARG A 202 -4.11 -3.59 -24.98
N ALA A 203 -3.31 -4.11 -24.07
CA ALA A 203 -3.74 -4.54 -22.74
C ALA A 203 -3.73 -3.41 -21.70
N ALA A 204 -2.56 -3.11 -21.13
CA ALA A 204 -2.34 -2.07 -20.10
C ALA A 204 -3.03 -0.74 -20.43
N SER A 205 -2.86 -0.26 -21.67
CA SER A 205 -3.45 1.01 -22.14
C SER A 205 -4.98 0.99 -22.21
N ASN A 206 -5.65 -0.16 -22.14
CA ASN A 206 -7.12 -0.23 -22.12
C ASN A 206 -7.68 -0.15 -20.70
N ILE A 207 -7.11 -0.89 -19.74
CA ILE A 207 -7.58 -0.89 -18.35
C ILE A 207 -7.28 0.46 -17.69
N VAL A 208 -6.06 0.99 -17.86
CA VAL A 208 -5.68 2.33 -17.37
C VAL A 208 -6.62 3.40 -17.94
N LEU A 209 -6.88 3.35 -19.24
CA LEU A 209 -7.74 4.33 -19.92
C LEU A 209 -9.21 4.19 -19.47
N SER A 210 -9.67 2.98 -19.18
CA SER A 210 -10.98 2.75 -18.55
C SER A 210 -11.03 3.25 -17.09
N LYS A 211 -9.97 3.10 -16.29
CA LYS A 211 -9.89 3.70 -14.93
C LYS A 211 -9.84 5.23 -14.97
N ILE A 212 -9.17 5.83 -15.97
CA ILE A 212 -9.21 7.27 -16.25
C ILE A 212 -10.62 7.72 -16.63
N ILE A 213 -11.30 6.99 -17.52
CA ILE A 213 -12.69 7.24 -17.91
C ILE A 213 -13.61 7.18 -16.68
N ILE A 214 -13.51 6.13 -15.86
CA ILE A 214 -14.29 6.00 -14.62
C ILE A 214 -14.03 7.19 -13.69
N PHE A 215 -12.78 7.58 -13.47
CA PHE A 215 -12.46 8.74 -12.63
C PHE A 215 -13.10 10.04 -13.16
N PHE A 216 -12.98 10.32 -14.45
CA PHE A 216 -13.59 11.53 -15.05
C PHE A 216 -15.12 11.49 -15.03
N ILE A 217 -15.73 10.32 -15.31
CA ILE A 217 -17.17 10.10 -15.16
C ILE A 217 -17.58 10.37 -13.71
N SER A 218 -16.92 9.77 -12.72
CA SER A 218 -17.24 9.98 -11.31
C SER A 218 -17.13 11.46 -10.90
N SER A 219 -16.15 12.22 -11.42
CA SER A 219 -16.07 13.66 -11.14
C SER A 219 -17.20 14.48 -11.75
N GLY A 220 -17.49 14.33 -13.05
CA GLY A 220 -18.51 15.12 -13.75
C GLY A 220 -19.95 14.66 -13.49
N LEU A 221 -20.14 13.37 -13.21
CA LEU A 221 -21.42 12.81 -12.80
C LEU A 221 -21.79 13.26 -11.38
N LEU A 222 -20.82 13.40 -10.47
CA LEU A 222 -21.06 13.89 -9.12
C LEU A 222 -21.52 15.36 -9.12
N THR A 223 -20.85 16.24 -9.86
CA THR A 223 -21.28 17.64 -10.02
C THR A 223 -22.64 17.74 -10.71
N THR A 224 -22.87 16.96 -11.77
CA THR A 224 -24.16 16.94 -12.50
C THR A 224 -25.31 16.43 -11.62
N ILE A 225 -25.15 15.31 -10.90
CA ILE A 225 -26.17 14.77 -9.99
C ILE A 225 -26.52 15.81 -8.91
N ILE A 226 -25.51 16.44 -8.32
CA ILE A 226 -25.71 17.39 -7.22
C ILE A 226 -26.38 18.67 -7.73
N ALA A 227 -26.01 19.18 -8.91
CA ALA A 227 -26.72 20.29 -9.54
C ALA A 227 -28.18 19.94 -9.87
N VAL A 228 -28.46 18.74 -10.39
CA VAL A 228 -29.84 18.27 -10.66
C VAL A 228 -30.64 18.11 -9.36
N VAL A 229 -30.06 17.55 -8.30
CA VAL A 229 -30.70 17.46 -6.98
C VAL A 229 -31.04 18.85 -6.43
N TYR A 230 -30.14 19.82 -6.56
CA TYR A 230 -30.42 21.19 -6.12
C TYR A 230 -31.45 21.91 -7.00
N MET A 231 -31.49 21.67 -8.32
CA MET A 231 -32.59 22.15 -9.18
C MET A 231 -33.93 21.56 -8.74
N ILE A 232 -34.01 20.26 -8.48
CA ILE A 232 -35.24 19.58 -8.02
C ILE A 232 -35.68 20.10 -6.64
N LEU A 233 -34.76 20.22 -5.69
CA LEU A 233 -35.05 20.77 -4.36
C LEU A 233 -35.55 22.22 -4.44
N TYR A 234 -34.97 23.04 -5.32
CA TYR A 234 -35.41 24.41 -5.55
C TYR A 234 -36.78 24.49 -6.25
N SER A 235 -37.10 23.58 -7.18
CA SER A 235 -38.45 23.46 -7.76
C SER A 235 -39.50 22.97 -6.76
N ALA A 236 -39.12 22.14 -5.79
CA ALA A 236 -40.02 21.62 -4.76
C ALA A 236 -40.19 22.56 -3.55
N LEU A 237 -39.19 23.40 -3.27
CA LEU A 237 -39.10 24.27 -2.09
C LEU A 237 -38.48 25.63 -2.46
N PRO A 238 -39.15 26.47 -3.29
CA PRO A 238 -38.58 27.71 -3.81
C PRO A 238 -38.31 28.77 -2.73
N ASP A 239 -39.14 28.80 -1.68
CA ASP A 239 -39.04 29.75 -0.56
C ASP A 239 -37.94 29.37 0.44
N VAL A 240 -37.24 28.26 0.21
CA VAL A 240 -36.23 27.69 1.11
C VAL A 240 -34.84 28.00 0.57
N LEU A 241 -33.97 28.59 1.40
CA LEU A 241 -32.62 29.05 1.02
C LEU A 241 -31.60 27.92 0.75
N LEU A 242 -32.06 26.71 0.45
CA LEU A 242 -31.26 25.56 0.04
C LEU A 242 -30.34 25.86 -1.16
N PHE A 243 -30.75 26.75 -2.07
CA PHE A 243 -29.92 27.14 -3.23
C PHE A 243 -28.63 27.88 -2.85
N ILE A 244 -28.58 28.51 -1.68
CA ILE A 244 -27.37 29.18 -1.14
C ILE A 244 -26.45 28.14 -0.48
N GLY A 245 -27.06 27.14 0.16
CA GLY A 245 -26.37 25.95 0.63
C GLY A 245 -25.77 25.08 -0.47
N ALA A 246 -26.46 25.02 -1.61
CA ALA A 246 -26.05 24.32 -2.80
C ALA A 246 -24.71 24.83 -3.33
N THR A 247 -24.56 26.14 -3.45
CA THR A 247 -23.35 26.76 -4.00
C THR A 247 -22.18 26.72 -3.02
N PHE A 248 -22.42 26.83 -1.70
CA PHE A 248 -21.42 26.55 -0.66
C PHE A 248 -20.82 25.15 -0.76
N SER A 249 -21.60 24.15 -1.17
CA SER A 249 -21.12 22.78 -1.33
C SER A 249 -20.53 22.53 -2.72
N THR A 250 -21.09 23.17 -3.75
CA THR A 250 -20.75 22.91 -5.16
C THR A 250 -19.37 23.45 -5.55
N SER A 251 -18.96 24.65 -5.12
CA SER A 251 -17.58 25.15 -5.36
C SER A 251 -16.54 24.21 -4.73
N LYS A 252 -16.80 23.74 -3.51
CA LYS A 252 -15.98 22.76 -2.80
C LYS A 252 -15.85 21.44 -3.57
N LEU A 253 -16.92 20.98 -4.22
CA LEU A 253 -16.91 19.78 -5.04
C LEU A 253 -16.08 19.96 -6.32
N TYR A 254 -16.15 21.12 -6.99
CA TYR A 254 -15.25 21.42 -8.11
C TYR A 254 -13.78 21.45 -7.66
N ALA A 255 -13.45 22.14 -6.56
CA ALA A 255 -12.11 22.19 -5.99
C ALA A 255 -11.58 20.79 -5.60
N ASN A 256 -12.39 19.99 -4.89
CA ASN A 256 -12.02 18.63 -4.52
C ASN A 256 -11.91 17.69 -5.73
N SER A 257 -12.70 17.89 -6.80
CA SER A 257 -12.59 17.08 -8.03
C SER A 257 -11.25 17.29 -8.75
N VAL A 258 -10.82 18.56 -8.91
CA VAL A 258 -9.57 18.88 -9.62
C VAL A 258 -8.34 18.49 -8.80
N LEU A 259 -8.42 18.61 -7.47
CA LEU A 259 -7.37 18.16 -6.55
C LEU A 259 -7.29 16.63 -6.50
N ALA A 260 -8.42 15.90 -6.47
CA ALA A 260 -8.42 14.44 -6.49
C ALA A 260 -7.86 13.92 -7.82
N MET A 261 -8.14 14.61 -8.94
CA MET A 261 -7.58 14.32 -10.27
C MET A 261 -6.06 14.56 -10.36
N LEU A 262 -5.51 15.42 -9.49
CA LEU A 262 -4.08 15.69 -9.37
C LEU A 262 -3.41 14.71 -8.38
N ASN A 263 -4.06 14.39 -7.26
CA ASN A 263 -3.54 13.49 -6.25
C ASN A 263 -3.64 12.02 -6.65
N GLY A 264 -4.69 11.63 -7.36
CA GLY A 264 -4.87 10.29 -7.93
C GLY A 264 -3.83 9.91 -8.99
N ARG A 265 -3.01 10.85 -9.49
CA ARG A 265 -1.96 10.55 -10.49
C ARG A 265 -0.93 9.52 -10.00
N ARG A 266 -0.60 9.47 -8.71
CA ARG A 266 0.31 8.45 -8.15
C ARG A 266 -0.34 7.06 -8.15
N HIS A 267 -1.58 6.96 -7.69
CA HIS A 267 -2.34 5.69 -7.74
C HIS A 267 -2.54 5.24 -9.19
N LEU A 268 -2.90 6.14 -10.10
CA LEU A 268 -3.01 5.83 -11.53
C LEU A 268 -1.68 5.43 -12.17
N ARG A 269 -0.55 6.05 -11.77
CA ARG A 269 0.81 5.65 -12.18
C ARG A 269 1.20 4.28 -11.63
N TYR A 270 0.77 3.95 -10.41
CA TYR A 270 0.97 2.64 -9.78
C TYR A 270 0.17 1.55 -10.53
N GLU A 271 -1.09 1.81 -10.86
CA GLU A 271 -1.90 0.92 -11.72
C GLU A 271 -1.34 0.82 -13.15
N LEU A 272 -0.67 1.86 -13.66
CA LEU A 272 0.08 1.85 -14.93
C LEU A 272 1.37 1.01 -14.87
N SER A 273 2.01 0.91 -13.70
CA SER A 273 3.23 0.11 -13.48
C SER A 273 2.95 -1.34 -13.10
N LYS A 274 1.71 -1.70 -12.79
CA LYS A 274 1.30 -3.12 -12.72
C LYS A 274 1.48 -3.74 -14.11
N PRO A 275 2.20 -4.86 -14.27
CA PRO A 275 2.23 -5.56 -15.54
C PRO A 275 0.80 -5.99 -15.90
N HIS A 276 0.41 -5.74 -17.15
CA HIS A 276 -0.89 -6.17 -17.69
C HIS A 276 -0.66 -6.96 -18.98
N ASP A 277 -1.11 -8.21 -18.90
CA ASP A 277 -1.25 -9.21 -19.97
C ASP A 277 0.04 -9.73 -20.60
N ILE A 278 0.62 -10.76 -19.97
CA ILE A 278 1.17 -11.89 -20.73
C ILE A 278 0.00 -12.71 -21.37
N GLU A 279 -1.20 -12.66 -20.79
CA GLU A 279 -2.40 -13.34 -21.32
C GLU A 279 -2.77 -12.96 -22.76
N LEU A 280 -2.47 -11.73 -23.20
CA LEU A 280 -2.75 -11.29 -24.58
C LEU A 280 -1.77 -11.90 -25.59
N LEU A 281 -0.59 -12.36 -25.16
CA LEU A 281 0.35 -13.09 -26.01
C LEU A 281 -0.04 -14.56 -26.14
N SER A 282 -0.50 -15.21 -25.07
CA SER A 282 -1.12 -16.54 -25.16
C SER A 282 -2.41 -16.53 -25.98
N ALA A 283 -3.19 -15.44 -25.93
CA ALA A 283 -4.39 -15.26 -26.74
C ALA A 283 -4.12 -14.88 -28.22
N MET A 284 -2.85 -14.67 -28.63
CA MET A 284 -2.48 -14.27 -29.98
C MET A 284 -1.53 -15.25 -30.72
N GLN A 285 -1.37 -16.48 -30.22
CA GLN A 285 -0.82 -17.59 -31.01
C GLN A 285 -1.87 -18.70 -31.20
N PHE A 286 -1.98 -19.17 -32.45
CA PHE A 286 -2.85 -20.24 -32.93
C PHE A 286 -4.39 -20.01 -32.95
N GLN A 287 -4.82 -19.17 -33.88
CA GLN A 287 -5.77 -19.66 -34.90
C GLN A 287 -5.21 -19.46 -36.32
N SER A 288 -4.39 -20.41 -36.77
CA SER A 288 -4.17 -20.64 -38.20
C SER A 288 -5.33 -21.49 -38.74
N GLN A 289 -6.39 -20.86 -39.26
CA GLN A 289 -7.51 -21.57 -39.87
C GLN A 289 -7.09 -22.20 -41.22
N SER A 290 -6.67 -23.47 -41.18
CA SER A 290 -6.46 -24.28 -42.37
C SER A 290 -7.75 -25.04 -42.74
N SER A 291 -8.69 -24.37 -43.41
CA SER A 291 -9.95 -24.99 -43.82
C SER A 291 -10.50 -24.47 -45.15
N GLN A 292 -9.96 -24.96 -46.26
CA GLN A 292 -10.67 -25.55 -47.42
C GLN A 292 -9.74 -25.60 -48.65
N GLY A 293 -9.78 -26.72 -49.38
CA GLY A 293 -8.83 -27.01 -50.46
C GLY A 293 -9.08 -28.39 -51.07
N THR A 294 -10.32 -28.65 -51.50
CA THR A 294 -10.76 -29.98 -51.96
C THR A 294 -10.27 -30.25 -53.39
N SER A 295 -9.29 -31.14 -53.59
CA SER A 295 -8.87 -31.60 -54.92
C SER A 295 -8.27 -33.02 -54.92
N THR A 296 -9.07 -33.97 -55.40
CA THR A 296 -8.72 -35.09 -56.30
C THR A 296 -7.38 -35.87 -56.20
N MET A 297 -7.53 -37.20 -56.15
CA MET A 297 -6.74 -38.24 -56.85
C MET A 297 -5.31 -38.61 -56.38
N SER A 298 -5.21 -39.87 -55.90
CA SER A 298 -4.28 -40.95 -56.33
C SER A 298 -2.74 -40.76 -56.21
N THR A 299 -1.90 -41.79 -56.04
CA THR A 299 -2.10 -43.25 -56.15
C THR A 299 -1.10 -44.01 -55.25
N SER A 300 -1.40 -45.27 -54.92
CA SER A 300 -0.47 -46.39 -54.65
C SER A 300 0.98 -46.13 -54.21
N LEU A 301 1.38 -46.70 -53.06
CA LEU A 301 2.21 -47.92 -53.02
C LEU A 301 2.51 -48.40 -51.56
N SER A 302 2.68 -49.71 -51.43
CA SER A 302 3.17 -50.48 -50.27
C SER A 302 3.98 -51.68 -50.83
N PRO A 303 4.47 -52.68 -50.06
CA PRO A 303 4.73 -52.80 -48.61
C PRO A 303 6.17 -53.32 -48.28
N VAL A 304 6.53 -53.42 -46.99
CA VAL A 304 7.48 -54.38 -46.36
C VAL A 304 6.98 -54.50 -44.89
N GLU A 305 6.46 -55.63 -44.37
CA GLU A 305 7.14 -56.82 -43.78
C GLU A 305 8.13 -56.49 -42.63
N GLU A 306 8.34 -57.24 -41.53
CA GLU A 306 7.66 -58.35 -40.79
C GLU A 306 8.40 -58.54 -39.40
N LYS A 307 8.13 -59.43 -38.41
CA LYS A 307 7.19 -60.55 -38.15
C LYS A 307 7.01 -60.77 -36.61
N GLY A 308 5.80 -61.08 -36.13
CA GLY A 308 5.55 -61.78 -34.83
C GLY A 308 5.71 -60.97 -33.51
N VAL A 309 5.27 -61.47 -32.34
CA VAL A 309 4.75 -62.82 -31.98
C VAL A 309 3.55 -62.76 -30.99
N ASN A 310 2.62 -63.70 -31.18
CA ASN A 310 1.52 -64.26 -30.35
C ASN A 310 1.52 -64.14 -28.80
N ALA A 311 0.42 -64.41 -28.05
CA ALA A 311 -1.05 -64.39 -28.28
C ALA A 311 -1.85 -64.82 -27.01
N ARG A 312 -3.16 -64.50 -26.97
CA ARG A 312 -4.30 -65.20 -26.29
C ARG A 312 -4.27 -65.59 -24.78
N ALA A 313 -4.90 -64.73 -23.97
CA ALA A 313 -6.18 -64.91 -23.22
C ALA A 313 -6.73 -66.30 -22.75
N ARG A 314 -7.51 -66.22 -21.63
CA ARG A 314 -8.40 -67.23 -20.95
C ARG A 314 -7.72 -68.16 -19.91
N SER A 315 -8.37 -68.64 -18.84
CA SER A 315 -9.58 -68.22 -18.07
C SER A 315 -9.82 -69.11 -16.83
N LEU A 316 -10.42 -68.56 -15.75
CA LEU A 316 -11.21 -69.25 -14.68
C LEU A 316 -10.57 -70.37 -13.83
N SER A 317 -10.51 -70.18 -12.50
CA SER A 317 -11.42 -70.85 -11.54
C SER A 317 -11.21 -70.41 -10.06
N ASP A 318 -12.35 -70.27 -9.35
CA ASP A 318 -12.68 -70.56 -7.93
C ASP A 318 -11.62 -70.63 -6.81
N ALA A 319 -11.90 -70.32 -5.53
CA ALA A 319 -12.98 -69.57 -4.84
C ALA A 319 -12.68 -69.56 -3.31
N HIS A 320 -13.24 -68.63 -2.50
CA HIS A 320 -13.90 -68.89 -1.19
C HIS A 320 -14.46 -67.61 -0.51
N ARG A 321 -15.49 -67.82 0.34
CA ARG A 321 -16.39 -66.89 1.09
C ARG A 321 -15.66 -65.74 1.85
N ALA A 322 -16.11 -64.47 1.94
CA ALA A 322 -17.44 -63.81 2.13
C ALA A 322 -17.93 -63.75 3.62
N PRO A 323 -18.80 -62.79 4.05
CA PRO A 323 -19.21 -61.48 3.47
C PRO A 323 -19.26 -60.27 4.46
N CYS A 324 -19.54 -59.06 3.96
CA CYS A 324 -20.07 -57.93 4.75
C CYS A 324 -21.60 -57.78 4.59
N PRO A 325 -22.34 -57.27 5.58
CA PRO A 325 -23.72 -56.79 5.42
C PRO A 325 -23.81 -55.27 5.17
N VAL A 326 -24.85 -54.82 4.46
CA VAL A 326 -25.13 -53.39 4.15
C VAL A 326 -26.45 -52.96 4.78
N VAL A 327 -26.46 -51.80 5.46
CA VAL A 327 -27.66 -51.08 5.94
C VAL A 327 -27.40 -49.58 5.69
N ARG A 328 -27.89 -49.01 4.59
CA ARG A 328 -29.20 -48.36 4.38
C ARG A 328 -29.26 -46.94 4.95
N MET A 329 -29.49 -45.96 4.07
CA MET A 329 -29.78 -44.57 4.45
C MET A 329 -31.15 -44.44 5.11
N GLU A 330 -31.24 -43.65 6.18
CA GLU A 330 -32.45 -42.93 6.57
C GLU A 330 -32.09 -41.49 6.97
N SER A 331 -32.95 -40.54 6.58
CA SER A 331 -32.80 -39.12 6.90
C SER A 331 -33.59 -38.75 8.14
N ARG A 332 -32.95 -38.15 9.15
CA ARG A 332 -33.64 -37.41 10.22
C ARG A 332 -32.97 -36.07 10.46
N ALA A 333 -33.74 -34.99 10.28
CA ALA A 333 -33.36 -33.67 10.76
C ALA A 333 -33.65 -33.57 12.27
N LEU A 334 -32.76 -32.93 13.02
CA LEU A 334 -32.99 -32.59 14.42
C LEU A 334 -32.38 -31.23 14.78
N ALA A 335 -33.29 -30.29 15.04
CA ALA A 335 -33.24 -29.21 16.01
C ALA A 335 -31.93 -28.41 16.23
N SER A 336 -32.01 -27.10 15.96
CA SER A 336 -31.05 -26.10 16.45
C SER A 336 -31.11 -25.94 17.98
N VAL A 337 -30.04 -26.31 18.68
CA VAL A 337 -29.83 -25.94 20.09
C VAL A 337 -29.05 -24.63 20.14
N ALA A 338 -29.68 -23.55 20.58
CA ALA A 338 -29.00 -22.29 20.85
C ALA A 338 -28.20 -22.39 22.15
N VAL A 339 -26.87 -22.27 22.08
CA VAL A 339 -25.98 -22.35 23.24
C VAL A 339 -25.63 -20.92 23.72
N ASN A 340 -25.94 -20.59 24.97
CA ASN A 340 -25.69 -19.27 25.56
C ASN A 340 -24.16 -18.97 25.62
N PRO A 341 -23.67 -17.86 25.01
CA PRO A 341 -22.26 -17.45 25.05
C PRO A 341 -21.64 -17.31 26.44
N GLU A 342 -22.43 -16.97 27.47
CA GLU A 342 -21.91 -16.63 28.81
C GLU A 342 -21.25 -17.82 29.52
N SER A 343 -21.69 -19.04 29.22
CA SER A 343 -21.19 -20.28 29.85
C SER A 343 -19.70 -20.53 29.63
N ARG A 344 -19.12 -20.05 28.51
CA ARG A 344 -17.68 -20.21 28.21
C ARG A 344 -16.77 -19.31 29.06
N VAL A 345 -17.29 -18.21 29.60
CA VAL A 345 -16.47 -17.24 30.37
C VAL A 345 -16.13 -17.79 31.76
N ALA A 346 -16.95 -18.68 32.32
CA ALA A 346 -16.73 -19.28 33.63
C ALA A 346 -15.63 -20.37 33.64
N ALA A 347 -15.38 -21.02 32.50
CA ALA A 347 -14.43 -22.14 32.39
C ALA A 347 -12.96 -21.71 32.33
N ILE A 348 -12.67 -20.43 32.08
CA ILE A 348 -11.30 -19.87 32.00
C ILE A 348 -10.92 -19.27 33.37
N LYS A 349 -10.90 -20.11 34.40
CA LYS A 349 -10.58 -19.72 35.79
C LYS A 349 -9.61 -20.65 36.54
N SER A 350 -9.23 -21.79 35.96
CA SER A 350 -7.99 -22.47 36.32
C SER A 350 -6.84 -21.79 35.59
N GLU A 351 -5.82 -21.36 36.32
CA GLU A 351 -4.49 -21.18 35.71
C GLU A 351 -4.04 -22.57 35.18
N PRO A 352 -3.37 -22.66 34.02
CA PRO A 352 -2.79 -23.92 33.59
C PRO A 352 -1.69 -24.33 34.58
N ASP A 353 -1.66 -25.62 34.94
CA ASP A 353 -0.66 -26.17 35.85
C ASP A 353 0.77 -25.83 35.41
N GLN A 354 1.64 -25.56 36.38
CA GLN A 354 3.01 -25.07 36.11
C GLN A 354 3.99 -26.17 35.68
N ASP A 355 3.50 -27.28 35.14
CA ASP A 355 4.34 -28.27 34.49
C ASP A 355 4.96 -27.67 33.22
N GLY A 356 6.29 -27.72 33.14
CA GLY A 356 7.07 -26.92 32.21
C GLY A 356 6.76 -27.23 30.74
N ILE A 357 6.16 -26.25 30.04
CA ILE A 357 6.03 -26.28 28.57
C ILE A 357 7.42 -26.11 27.95
N GLU A 358 8.14 -27.23 27.79
CA GLU A 358 9.45 -27.25 27.18
C GLU A 358 9.33 -26.94 25.68
N ILE A 359 9.64 -25.68 25.33
CA ILE A 359 9.67 -25.21 23.95
C ILE A 359 10.88 -25.85 23.26
N THR A 360 10.62 -26.63 22.20
CA THR A 360 11.65 -27.38 21.48
C THR A 360 12.71 -26.44 20.88
N GLU A 361 13.90 -26.41 21.49
CA GLU A 361 15.03 -25.64 20.98
C GLU A 361 15.70 -26.36 19.79
N SER A 362 16.31 -25.58 18.88
CA SER A 362 17.00 -26.14 17.71
C SER A 362 18.50 -26.22 17.96
N ALA A 363 19.06 -27.44 17.91
CA ALA A 363 20.49 -27.69 18.16
C ALA A 363 21.44 -27.16 17.06
N ALA A 364 20.90 -26.61 15.97
CA ALA A 364 21.67 -26.01 14.88
C ALA A 364 21.10 -24.63 14.53
N PRO A 365 21.93 -23.63 14.17
CA PRO A 365 21.44 -22.28 13.87
C PRO A 365 20.38 -22.27 12.76
N ILE A 366 19.35 -21.47 12.92
CA ILE A 366 18.28 -21.25 11.94
C ILE A 366 18.80 -20.37 10.80
N ALA A 367 18.48 -20.76 9.56
CA ALA A 367 18.53 -19.89 8.39
C ALA A 367 17.09 -19.73 7.87
N GLY A 368 16.50 -18.55 8.02
CA GLY A 368 15.12 -18.28 7.56
C GLY A 368 14.99 -17.08 6.64
N ALA A 369 13.77 -16.82 6.15
CA ALA A 369 13.50 -15.70 5.26
C ALA A 369 12.04 -15.23 5.33
N TYR A 370 11.82 -13.93 5.18
CA TYR A 370 10.49 -13.38 4.92
C TYR A 370 10.17 -13.48 3.43
N TYR A 371 9.04 -14.12 3.11
CA TYR A 371 8.45 -14.23 1.77
C TYR A 371 7.15 -13.43 1.78
N PRO A 372 7.12 -12.20 1.25
CA PRO A 372 5.90 -11.44 1.14
C PRO A 372 5.01 -11.95 -0.01
N SER A 373 3.71 -11.72 0.09
CA SER A 373 2.68 -11.99 -0.92
C SER A 373 3.11 -11.60 -2.35
N TRP A 374 3.67 -10.40 -2.50
CA TRP A 374 4.13 -9.85 -3.78
C TRP A 374 5.39 -10.52 -4.35
N ALA A 375 6.16 -11.27 -3.55
CA ALA A 375 7.32 -12.04 -4.02
C ALA A 375 6.93 -13.02 -5.15
N ALA A 376 5.70 -13.52 -5.14
CA ALA A 376 5.18 -14.43 -6.16
C ALA A 376 5.17 -13.84 -7.59
N GLY A 377 5.33 -12.53 -7.75
CA GLY A 377 5.46 -11.85 -9.05
C GLY A 377 6.88 -11.90 -9.65
N THR A 378 7.90 -12.26 -8.86
CA THR A 378 9.31 -12.36 -9.29
C THR A 378 9.89 -13.74 -9.04
N LEU A 379 9.52 -14.38 -7.93
CA LEU A 379 9.90 -15.72 -7.51
C LEU A 379 8.64 -16.47 -7.09
N GLU A 380 8.12 -17.31 -7.99
CA GLU A 380 6.94 -18.14 -7.72
C GLU A 380 7.17 -19.08 -6.52
N PRO A 381 6.14 -19.40 -5.71
CA PRO A 381 6.28 -20.26 -4.53
C PRO A 381 6.90 -21.63 -4.81
N GLU A 382 6.64 -22.20 -5.98
CA GLU A 382 7.16 -23.50 -6.43
C GLU A 382 8.63 -23.46 -6.85
N LYS A 383 9.19 -22.25 -7.09
CA LYS A 383 10.59 -22.02 -7.46
C LYS A 383 11.47 -21.67 -6.25
N VAL A 384 10.89 -21.54 -5.06
CA VAL A 384 11.64 -21.28 -3.82
C VAL A 384 12.58 -22.46 -3.51
N ALA A 385 13.85 -22.17 -3.27
CA ALA A 385 14.85 -23.17 -2.91
C ALA A 385 14.72 -23.59 -1.42
N PHE A 386 13.61 -24.25 -1.06
CA PHE A 386 13.25 -24.64 0.32
C PHE A 386 14.39 -25.30 1.12
N SER A 387 15.21 -26.15 0.48
CA SER A 387 16.39 -26.77 1.09
C SER A 387 17.44 -25.78 1.65
N LYS A 388 17.35 -24.49 1.33
CA LYS A 388 18.17 -23.39 1.88
C LYS A 388 17.58 -22.74 3.14
N TYR A 389 16.35 -23.06 3.52
CA TYR A 389 15.59 -22.37 4.58
C TYR A 389 14.96 -23.36 5.58
N ASP A 390 15.10 -23.07 6.88
CA ASP A 390 14.52 -23.86 7.98
C ASP A 390 13.14 -23.31 8.43
N ILE A 391 12.92 -22.01 8.20
CA ILE A 391 11.66 -21.28 8.42
C ILE A 391 11.48 -20.28 7.28
N ILE A 392 10.28 -20.18 6.71
CA ILE A 392 9.84 -19.06 5.88
C ILE A 392 8.63 -18.40 6.54
N TRP A 393 8.70 -17.09 6.71
CA TRP A 393 7.62 -16.25 7.22
C TRP A 393 6.83 -15.69 6.03
N PHE A 394 5.57 -16.08 5.89
CA PHE A 394 4.68 -15.53 4.85
C PHE A 394 4.11 -14.19 5.30
N CYS A 395 4.27 -13.15 4.48
CA CYS A 395 3.89 -11.77 4.80
C CYS A 395 2.74 -11.30 3.88
N PHE A 396 1.74 -10.55 4.31
CA PHE A 396 1.32 -10.25 5.69
C PHE A 396 -0.17 -10.51 5.83
N VAL A 397 -0.59 -10.78 7.07
CA VAL A 397 -1.98 -10.54 7.50
C VAL A 397 -2.01 -9.37 8.47
N THR A 398 -3.13 -8.66 8.56
CA THR A 398 -3.20 -7.43 9.38
C THR A 398 -4.47 -7.43 10.23
N PRO A 399 -4.43 -7.11 11.54
CA PRO A 399 -5.64 -6.88 12.31
C PRO A 399 -6.46 -5.74 11.68
N ASN A 400 -7.78 -5.86 11.63
CA ASN A 400 -8.67 -4.86 11.03
C ASN A 400 -9.52 -4.08 12.05
N GLY A 401 -9.08 -4.11 13.32
CA GLY A 401 -9.77 -3.53 14.47
C GLY A 401 -9.68 -4.48 15.66
N VAL A 402 -10.84 -4.81 16.24
CA VAL A 402 -10.95 -5.56 17.51
C VAL A 402 -10.81 -7.09 17.36
N ALA A 403 -11.08 -7.67 16.19
CA ALA A 403 -11.27 -9.11 16.06
C ALA A 403 -11.03 -9.73 14.66
N GLY A 404 -11.13 -8.94 13.57
CA GLY A 404 -10.93 -9.46 12.22
C GLY A 404 -9.47 -9.36 11.78
N ILE A 405 -9.12 -10.17 10.78
CA ILE A 405 -7.79 -10.25 10.19
C ILE A 405 -7.95 -10.11 8.67
N ASP A 406 -7.47 -9.00 8.14
CA ASP A 406 -7.45 -8.71 6.70
C ASP A 406 -6.26 -9.37 6.02
N TRP A 407 -6.39 -9.50 4.70
CA TRP A 407 -5.45 -10.14 3.79
C TRP A 407 -5.37 -9.31 2.52
N GLU A 408 -4.19 -9.22 1.90
CA GLU A 408 -4.06 -8.65 0.56
C GLU A 408 -4.77 -9.53 -0.49
N ASP A 409 -5.31 -8.92 -1.55
CA ASP A 409 -5.93 -9.66 -2.66
C ASP A 409 -5.00 -10.74 -3.23
N GLY A 410 -5.51 -11.95 -3.40
CA GLY A 410 -4.75 -13.10 -3.91
C GLY A 410 -3.75 -13.74 -2.93
N SER A 411 -3.33 -13.07 -1.85
CA SER A 411 -2.31 -13.56 -0.90
C SER A 411 -2.63 -14.94 -0.31
N LYS A 412 -3.91 -15.24 -0.04
CA LYS A 412 -4.38 -16.57 0.41
C LYS A 412 -4.03 -17.70 -0.57
N GLU A 413 -4.04 -17.44 -1.86
CA GLU A 413 -3.71 -18.46 -2.87
C GLU A 413 -2.20 -18.62 -3.03
N VAL A 414 -1.45 -17.52 -2.93
CA VAL A 414 0.03 -17.56 -2.83
C VAL A 414 0.46 -18.40 -1.62
N LEU A 415 -0.20 -18.23 -0.47
CA LEU A 415 0.07 -19.02 0.73
C LEU A 415 -0.23 -20.51 0.53
N ARG A 416 -1.34 -20.89 -0.11
CA ARG A 416 -1.63 -22.31 -0.44
C ARG A 416 -0.55 -22.93 -1.31
N ARG A 417 -0.13 -22.21 -2.35
CA ARG A 417 0.97 -22.64 -3.25
C ARG A 417 2.29 -22.78 -2.51
N LEU A 418 2.64 -21.82 -1.64
CA LEU A 418 3.86 -21.87 -0.83
C LEU A 418 3.86 -23.05 0.15
N VAL A 419 2.74 -23.30 0.85
CA VAL A 419 2.60 -24.47 1.72
C VAL A 419 2.67 -25.76 0.92
N ALA A 420 1.94 -25.88 -0.20
CA ALA A 420 1.96 -27.09 -1.03
C ALA A 420 3.38 -27.41 -1.54
N ALA A 421 4.13 -26.41 -2.00
CA ALA A 421 5.52 -26.58 -2.43
C ALA A 421 6.45 -26.92 -1.25
N ALA A 422 6.31 -26.26 -0.10
CA ALA A 422 7.06 -26.54 1.13
C ALA A 422 6.78 -27.93 1.73
N ARG A 423 5.65 -28.57 1.39
CA ARG A 423 5.30 -29.94 1.78
C ARG A 423 5.56 -30.98 0.68
N SER A 424 6.06 -30.56 -0.48
CA SER A 424 6.37 -31.45 -1.60
C SER A 424 7.76 -32.08 -1.48
N GLY A 425 7.89 -33.33 -1.95
CA GLY A 425 9.17 -34.05 -1.95
C GLY A 425 9.76 -34.22 -0.55
N THR A 426 11.04 -33.87 -0.40
CA THR A 426 11.81 -34.01 0.85
C THR A 426 11.98 -32.67 1.59
N ASN A 427 11.14 -31.67 1.31
CA ASN A 427 11.25 -30.35 1.92
C ASN A 427 10.84 -30.38 3.41
N THR A 428 11.68 -29.79 4.27
CA THR A 428 11.46 -29.71 5.73
C THR A 428 11.24 -28.28 6.23
N THR A 429 11.06 -27.32 5.33
CA THR A 429 10.92 -25.90 5.67
C THR A 429 9.59 -25.63 6.38
N ARG A 430 9.66 -24.96 7.52
CA ARG A 430 8.46 -24.56 8.28
C ARG A 430 7.88 -23.26 7.73
N ILE A 431 6.57 -23.20 7.52
CA ILE A 431 5.87 -22.01 7.01
C ILE A 431 5.08 -21.36 8.15
N VAL A 432 5.45 -20.13 8.50
CA VAL A 432 4.89 -19.35 9.61
C VAL A 432 4.13 -18.17 9.01
N ILE A 433 2.95 -17.83 9.53
CA ILE A 433 2.26 -16.59 9.11
C ILE A 433 2.84 -15.40 9.88
N SER A 434 3.20 -14.31 9.20
CA SER A 434 3.58 -13.05 9.86
C SER A 434 2.43 -12.04 9.81
N MET A 435 2.19 -11.40 10.96
CA MET A 435 1.10 -10.46 11.17
C MET A 435 1.64 -9.05 11.45
N GLY A 436 1.24 -8.09 10.63
CA GLY A 436 1.57 -6.67 10.78
C GLY A 436 2.54 -6.13 9.72
N GLY A 437 3.78 -5.87 10.12
CA GLY A 437 4.80 -5.15 9.33
C GLY A 437 4.51 -3.65 9.21
N TRP A 438 5.50 -2.89 8.73
CA TRP A 438 5.55 -1.41 8.74
C TRP A 438 4.22 -0.70 8.46
N SER A 439 3.51 -1.13 7.41
CA SER A 439 2.24 -0.53 6.96
C SER A 439 0.98 -1.19 7.56
N GLY A 440 1.09 -2.36 8.18
CA GLY A 440 -0.03 -3.18 8.65
C GLY A 440 -0.37 -3.06 10.14
N CYS A 441 0.43 -2.31 10.91
CA CYS A 441 0.33 -2.30 12.38
C CYS A 441 -0.74 -1.35 12.97
N HIS A 442 -1.50 -0.61 12.15
CA HIS A 442 -2.41 0.45 12.62
C HIS A 442 -3.39 0.00 13.71
N TRP A 443 -3.91 -1.23 13.63
CA TRP A 443 -4.88 -1.75 14.60
C TRP A 443 -4.27 -2.58 15.74
N MET A 444 -2.95 -2.84 15.74
CA MET A 444 -2.30 -3.75 16.71
C MET A 444 -2.58 -3.37 18.17
N SER A 445 -2.35 -2.11 18.56
CA SER A 445 -2.58 -1.64 19.93
C SER A 445 -4.04 -1.84 20.37
N GLN A 446 -5.01 -1.57 19.49
CA GLN A 446 -6.43 -1.82 19.79
C GLN A 446 -6.75 -3.32 19.87
N ALA A 447 -6.22 -4.13 18.96
CA ALA A 447 -6.43 -5.57 18.91
C ALA A 447 -5.89 -6.30 20.15
N VAL A 448 -4.85 -5.76 20.80
CA VAL A 448 -4.35 -6.30 22.08
C VAL A 448 -4.90 -5.61 23.33
N SER A 449 -5.57 -4.46 23.20
CA SER A 449 -5.88 -3.56 24.34
C SER A 449 -6.68 -4.19 25.50
N THR A 450 -7.56 -5.16 25.23
CA THR A 450 -8.37 -5.85 26.26
C THR A 450 -8.19 -7.37 26.21
N SER A 451 -8.56 -8.07 27.29
CA SER A 451 -8.62 -9.53 27.32
C SER A 451 -9.56 -10.12 26.26
N SER A 452 -10.72 -9.49 26.01
CA SER A 452 -11.67 -9.92 24.98
C SER A 452 -11.11 -9.74 23.57
N ASN A 453 -10.36 -8.67 23.30
CA ASN A 453 -9.75 -8.41 22.00
C ASN A 453 -8.62 -9.42 21.76
N ARG A 454 -7.74 -9.64 22.75
CA ARG A 454 -6.66 -10.65 22.67
C ARG A 454 -7.18 -12.06 22.46
N ALA A 455 -8.29 -12.45 23.11
CA ALA A 455 -8.92 -13.74 22.89
C ALA A 455 -9.38 -13.90 21.43
N LYS A 456 -10.12 -12.91 20.89
CA LYS A 456 -10.59 -12.93 19.49
C LYS A 456 -9.44 -12.94 18.47
N LEU A 457 -8.39 -12.17 18.73
CA LEU A 457 -7.18 -12.14 17.89
C LEU A 457 -6.46 -13.50 17.93
N CYS A 458 -6.33 -14.11 19.12
CA CYS A 458 -5.78 -15.44 19.31
C CYS A 458 -6.60 -16.50 18.54
N ASP A 459 -7.93 -16.51 18.71
CA ASP A 459 -8.84 -17.42 17.99
C ASP A 459 -8.69 -17.26 16.46
N GLY A 460 -8.58 -16.01 15.96
CA GLY A 460 -8.36 -15.72 14.55
C GLY A 460 -7.01 -16.25 14.03
N ILE A 461 -5.93 -16.05 14.78
CA ILE A 461 -4.59 -16.56 14.46
C ILE A 461 -4.57 -18.09 14.45
N VAL A 462 -5.13 -18.73 15.49
CA VAL A 462 -5.26 -20.19 15.59
C VAL A 462 -6.07 -20.75 14.43
N LYS A 463 -7.16 -20.06 14.03
CA LYS A 463 -7.94 -20.45 12.86
C LYS A 463 -7.10 -20.40 11.58
N ILE A 464 -6.35 -19.33 11.33
CA ILE A 464 -5.50 -19.20 10.13
C ILE A 464 -4.42 -20.29 10.09
N ILE A 465 -3.77 -20.57 11.23
CA ILE A 465 -2.77 -21.64 11.34
C ILE A 465 -3.36 -23.00 10.98
N ASN A 466 -4.57 -23.30 11.43
CA ASN A 466 -5.25 -24.56 11.16
C ASN A 466 -5.82 -24.64 9.74
N ASP A 467 -6.44 -23.57 9.23
CA ASP A 467 -7.01 -23.46 7.88
C ASP A 467 -5.97 -23.72 6.77
N PHE A 468 -4.70 -23.32 7.00
CA PHE A 468 -3.62 -23.40 6.01
C PHE A 468 -2.50 -24.39 6.39
N GLY A 469 -2.61 -25.13 7.51
CA GLY A 469 -1.62 -26.15 7.91
C GLY A 469 -0.23 -25.58 8.29
N LEU A 470 -0.21 -24.38 8.88
CA LEU A 470 1.00 -23.60 9.16
C LEU A 470 1.70 -24.03 10.44
N ASP A 471 2.98 -23.72 10.54
CA ASP A 471 3.85 -24.13 11.65
C ASP A 471 3.88 -23.15 12.82
N GLY A 472 3.27 -21.96 12.68
CA GLY A 472 3.22 -20.96 13.76
C GLY A 472 2.77 -19.57 13.33
N ILE A 473 2.96 -18.63 14.25
CA ILE A 473 2.69 -17.18 14.11
C ILE A 473 3.97 -16.37 14.38
N ASP A 474 4.13 -15.30 13.64
CA ASP A 474 5.09 -14.22 13.87
C ASP A 474 4.36 -12.90 14.06
N ILE A 475 4.66 -12.19 15.15
CA ILE A 475 4.04 -10.90 15.48
C ILE A 475 5.00 -9.78 15.06
N ASP A 476 4.86 -9.30 13.83
CA ASP A 476 5.60 -8.16 13.32
C ASP A 476 4.84 -6.87 13.67
N TRP A 477 4.99 -6.42 14.92
CA TRP A 477 4.39 -5.15 15.37
C TRP A 477 5.45 -4.04 15.37
N GLU A 478 5.22 -3.03 14.54
CA GLU A 478 6.05 -1.83 14.41
C GLU A 478 5.38 -0.54 14.97
N TYR A 479 5.53 -0.19 16.26
CA TYR A 479 6.09 -0.98 17.37
C TYR A 479 5.24 -0.84 18.65
N PRO A 480 5.28 -1.80 19.60
CA PRO A 480 4.66 -1.65 20.92
C PRO A 480 5.14 -0.38 21.66
N ASN A 481 4.20 0.48 22.04
CA ASN A 481 4.44 1.80 22.64
C ASN A 481 5.40 2.70 21.81
N ASP A 482 5.32 2.62 20.48
CA ASP A 482 5.87 3.61 19.55
C ASP A 482 4.89 3.88 18.41
N SER A 483 4.97 5.07 17.82
CA SER A 483 4.23 5.42 16.62
C SER A 483 4.66 4.66 15.36
N GLY A 484 5.93 4.23 15.19
CA GLY A 484 6.38 3.52 14.00
C GLY A 484 6.08 4.28 12.69
N SER A 485 5.10 3.81 11.90
CA SER A 485 4.61 4.48 10.68
C SER A 485 3.48 5.52 10.93
N GLY A 486 3.27 5.98 12.16
CA GLY A 486 2.14 6.85 12.56
C GLY A 486 0.97 6.09 13.18
N ASN A 487 1.23 4.92 13.74
CA ASN A 487 0.27 3.99 14.33
C ASN A 487 -0.22 4.47 15.73
N PRO A 488 -1.50 4.20 16.07
CA PRO A 488 -1.98 4.19 17.45
C PRO A 488 -1.14 3.26 18.34
N HIS A 489 -0.77 3.75 19.52
CA HIS A 489 0.07 3.05 20.51
C HIS A 489 -0.33 3.43 21.94
N SER A 490 0.12 2.66 22.91
CA SER A 490 -0.21 2.81 24.33
C SER A 490 0.94 2.38 25.25
N PRO A 491 1.14 3.04 26.41
CA PRO A 491 2.05 2.56 27.46
C PRO A 491 1.80 1.12 27.92
N SER A 492 0.60 0.58 27.71
CA SER A 492 0.24 -0.80 28.06
C SER A 492 0.56 -1.83 26.95
N ASP A 493 1.01 -1.41 25.76
CA ASP A 493 1.17 -2.27 24.59
C ASP A 493 2.04 -3.50 24.85
N SER A 494 3.23 -3.34 25.42
CA SER A 494 4.15 -4.46 25.68
C SER A 494 3.62 -5.45 26.72
N ALA A 495 2.84 -4.99 27.71
CA ALA A 495 2.18 -5.87 28.68
C ALA A 495 0.99 -6.62 28.06
N ASN A 496 0.27 -5.95 27.15
CA ASN A 496 -0.79 -6.56 26.36
C ASN A 496 -0.23 -7.56 25.32
N LEU A 497 0.93 -7.30 24.73
CA LEU A 497 1.66 -8.21 23.83
C LEU A 497 2.10 -9.47 24.57
N LEU A 498 2.72 -9.35 25.74
CA LEU A 498 3.04 -10.50 26.60
C LEU A 498 1.78 -11.32 26.94
N SER A 499 0.67 -10.64 27.22
CA SER A 499 -0.62 -11.29 27.49
C SER A 499 -1.17 -12.03 26.27
N LEU A 500 -0.98 -11.51 25.05
CA LEU A 500 -1.35 -12.19 23.80
C LEU A 500 -0.45 -13.41 23.57
N ILE A 501 0.85 -13.28 23.78
CA ILE A 501 1.84 -14.35 23.59
C ILE A 501 1.57 -15.53 24.54
N LYS A 502 1.18 -15.26 25.80
CA LYS A 502 0.74 -16.31 26.75
C LYS A 502 -0.50 -17.05 26.25
N LEU A 503 -1.51 -16.32 25.75
CA LEU A 503 -2.72 -16.93 25.16
C LEU A 503 -2.39 -17.77 23.91
N LEU A 504 -1.56 -17.25 23.01
CA LEU A 504 -1.10 -17.96 21.82
C LEU A 504 -0.34 -19.23 22.17
N ARG A 505 0.57 -19.22 23.17
CA ARG A 505 1.28 -20.44 23.60
C ARG A 505 0.33 -21.48 24.20
N GLY A 506 -0.65 -21.05 24.99
CA GLY A 506 -1.68 -21.93 25.53
C GLY A 506 -2.56 -22.57 24.43
N ALA A 507 -2.91 -21.81 23.40
CA ALA A 507 -3.77 -22.30 22.30
C ALA A 507 -3.03 -23.09 21.20
N LEU A 508 -1.72 -22.86 21.02
CA LEU A 508 -0.89 -23.48 19.97
C LEU A 508 0.02 -24.61 20.46
N GLY A 509 0.15 -24.81 21.78
CA GLY A 509 1.00 -25.85 22.37
C GLY A 509 2.50 -25.59 22.23
N SER A 510 3.34 -26.57 22.60
CA SER A 510 4.81 -26.45 22.59
C SER A 510 5.44 -26.50 21.19
N THR A 511 4.79 -27.16 20.22
CA THR A 511 5.40 -27.50 18.93
C THR A 511 5.34 -26.38 17.88
N ARG A 512 4.34 -25.50 17.97
CA ARG A 512 4.17 -24.38 17.03
C ARG A 512 5.16 -23.26 17.32
N ILE A 513 5.62 -22.60 16.27
CA ILE A 513 6.49 -21.42 16.36
C ILE A 513 5.67 -20.22 16.85
N ILE A 514 6.22 -19.49 17.83
CA ILE A 514 5.81 -18.12 18.13
C ILE A 514 7.07 -17.26 18.04
N SER A 515 7.11 -16.35 17.09
CA SER A 515 8.16 -15.32 16.95
C SER A 515 7.57 -13.90 16.93
N ALA A 516 8.43 -12.91 16.92
CA ALA A 516 8.07 -11.52 16.65
C ALA A 516 9.23 -10.80 15.98
N ALA A 517 8.96 -9.92 15.01
CA ALA A 517 9.93 -8.96 14.52
C ALA A 517 10.14 -7.84 15.54
N VAL A 518 11.39 -7.44 15.75
CA VAL A 518 11.77 -6.49 16.81
C VAL A 518 12.89 -5.55 16.38
N THR A 519 12.97 -4.37 17.02
CA THR A 519 14.08 -3.45 16.82
C THR A 519 15.39 -3.96 17.45
N HIS A 520 16.49 -3.27 17.18
CA HIS A 520 17.76 -3.41 17.89
C HIS A 520 17.63 -3.40 19.43
N MET A 521 16.62 -2.71 19.98
CA MET A 521 16.34 -2.67 21.42
C MET A 521 15.10 -3.48 21.83
N PRO A 522 15.04 -3.96 23.08
CA PRO A 522 13.83 -4.46 23.72
C PRO A 522 12.62 -3.53 23.56
N TRP A 523 11.42 -4.11 23.46
CA TRP A 523 10.15 -3.36 23.37
C TRP A 523 10.03 -2.30 24.46
N LYS A 524 9.32 -1.20 24.18
CA LYS A 524 9.17 -0.10 25.13
C LYS A 524 8.21 -0.46 26.27
N GLY A 525 8.65 -0.23 27.51
CA GLY A 525 7.81 -0.29 28.70
C GLY A 525 6.86 0.90 28.78
N ASN A 526 6.09 0.95 29.87
CA ASN A 526 5.11 2.02 30.13
C ASN A 526 5.75 3.41 30.37
N ASP A 527 7.05 3.47 30.67
CA ASP A 527 7.82 4.72 30.79
C ASP A 527 8.43 5.19 29.46
N GLY A 528 8.09 4.53 28.34
CA GLY A 528 8.59 4.81 27.00
C GLY A 528 10.02 4.33 26.72
N LYS A 529 10.68 3.67 27.69
CA LYS A 529 12.06 3.18 27.57
C LYS A 529 12.08 1.67 27.27
N PRO A 530 13.15 1.14 26.64
CA PRO A 530 13.30 -0.30 26.43
C PRO A 530 13.19 -1.12 27.72
N LEU A 531 12.45 -2.23 27.66
CA LEU A 531 12.25 -3.14 28.78
C LEU A 531 13.58 -3.72 29.28
N ARG A 532 13.83 -3.56 30.58
CA ARG A 532 15.02 -4.12 31.27
C ARG A 532 14.91 -5.61 31.57
N ASN A 533 13.74 -6.21 31.42
CA ASN A 533 13.49 -7.63 31.61
C ASN A 533 12.45 -8.11 30.58
N VAL A 534 12.85 -9.04 29.73
CA VAL A 534 12.01 -9.75 28.75
C VAL A 534 12.10 -11.28 28.94
N ALA A 535 12.71 -11.77 30.03
CA ALA A 535 12.81 -13.21 30.31
C ALA A 535 11.43 -13.89 30.46
N GLU A 536 10.41 -13.12 30.85
CA GLU A 536 9.02 -13.59 30.87
C GLU A 536 8.43 -13.82 29.47
N PHE A 537 8.88 -13.09 28.44
CA PHE A 537 8.54 -13.39 27.03
C PHE A 537 9.26 -14.65 26.55
N ALA A 538 10.54 -14.80 26.94
CA ALA A 538 11.38 -15.93 26.53
C ALA A 538 10.77 -17.30 26.90
N LYS A 539 10.01 -17.38 28.01
CA LYS A 539 9.28 -18.60 28.42
C LYS A 539 8.23 -19.08 27.41
N TYR A 540 7.68 -18.20 26.57
CA TYR A 540 6.54 -18.51 25.70
C TYR A 540 6.86 -18.36 24.21
N MET A 541 7.96 -17.69 23.83
CA MET A 541 8.39 -17.48 22.44
C MET A 541 9.52 -18.43 22.05
N ASN A 542 9.58 -18.81 20.78
CA ASN A 542 10.72 -19.51 20.19
C ASN A 542 11.84 -18.52 19.84
N PHE A 543 11.48 -17.39 19.19
CA PHE A 543 12.45 -16.45 18.61
C PHE A 543 12.00 -15.00 18.73
N VAL A 544 12.95 -14.06 18.82
CA VAL A 544 12.77 -12.67 18.42
C VAL A 544 13.67 -12.38 17.20
N ASN A 545 13.05 -11.83 16.17
CA ASN A 545 13.64 -11.58 14.86
C ASN A 545 14.15 -10.12 14.86
N ILE A 546 15.41 -9.92 15.23
CA ILE A 546 16.03 -8.60 15.33
C ILE A 546 16.21 -8.02 13.93
N MET A 547 15.44 -6.98 13.60
CA MET A 547 15.51 -6.23 12.35
C MET A 547 16.76 -5.34 12.32
N ASN A 548 17.92 -5.95 12.06
CA ASN A 548 19.21 -5.28 11.98
C ASN A 548 19.42 -4.65 10.59
N TYR A 549 18.52 -3.72 10.26
CA TYR A 549 18.49 -2.96 9.01
C TYR A 549 17.68 -1.67 9.21
N ASP A 550 17.57 -0.84 8.16
CA ASP A 550 16.92 0.48 8.16
C ASP A 550 17.49 1.48 9.19
N VAL A 551 18.71 1.24 9.67
CA VAL A 551 19.44 2.15 10.58
C VAL A 551 19.73 3.47 9.88
N PHE A 552 20.22 3.40 8.64
CA PHE A 552 20.35 4.57 7.76
C PHE A 552 19.62 4.33 6.45
N GLY A 553 18.50 5.03 6.28
CA GLY A 553 17.89 5.25 4.97
C GLY A 553 18.73 6.20 4.09
N ALA A 554 18.29 6.37 2.84
CA ALA A 554 18.92 7.26 1.88
C ALA A 554 19.09 8.70 2.44
N SER A 555 20.32 9.20 2.40
CA SER A 555 20.76 10.40 3.14
C SER A 555 22.01 11.03 2.53
N ASP A 556 22.23 12.32 2.75
CA ASP A 556 23.50 13.00 2.43
C ASP A 556 24.01 13.74 3.68
N PRO A 557 25.18 13.38 4.24
CA PRO A 557 26.00 12.21 3.86
C PRO A 557 25.27 10.88 4.13
N PRO A 558 25.53 9.83 3.33
CA PRO A 558 24.92 8.50 3.49
C PRO A 558 25.39 7.82 4.78
N GLY A 559 24.77 6.70 5.17
CA GLY A 559 25.18 5.88 6.31
C GLY A 559 24.91 4.38 6.10
N PRO A 560 25.44 3.51 6.98
CA PRO A 560 25.28 2.06 6.84
C PRO A 560 23.84 1.60 7.12
N ASN A 561 23.21 0.93 6.16
CA ASN A 561 21.84 0.41 6.29
C ASN A 561 21.72 -0.56 7.48
N ALA A 562 22.65 -1.53 7.53
CA ALA A 562 22.69 -2.63 8.48
C ALA A 562 24.11 -2.80 9.05
N PRO A 563 24.55 -1.95 10.00
CA PRO A 563 25.86 -2.11 10.63
C PRO A 563 25.95 -3.42 11.43
N LEU A 564 27.08 -4.12 11.32
CA LEU A 564 27.47 -5.22 12.23
C LEU A 564 27.82 -4.66 13.61
N GLU A 565 28.53 -3.54 13.64
CA GLU A 565 29.08 -2.93 14.84
C GLU A 565 29.30 -1.41 14.70
N ASN A 566 29.77 -0.77 15.77
CA ASN A 566 30.24 0.62 15.78
C ASN A 566 31.72 0.65 16.22
N ARG A 567 32.59 -0.08 15.50
CA ARG A 567 33.97 -0.40 15.91
C ARG A 567 34.82 0.84 16.20
N CYS A 568 34.56 1.93 15.48
CA CYS A 568 35.28 3.20 15.60
C CYS A 568 34.63 4.19 16.59
N GLY A 569 33.50 3.85 17.20
CA GLY A 569 32.76 4.70 18.14
C GLY A 569 32.03 5.90 17.51
N THR A 570 32.19 6.14 16.20
CA THR A 570 31.78 7.37 15.50
C THR A 570 30.37 7.35 14.88
N SER A 571 29.59 6.25 15.02
CA SER A 571 28.19 6.21 14.60
C SER A 571 27.31 7.20 15.38
N LYS A 572 26.42 7.91 14.68
CA LYS A 572 25.35 8.73 15.27
C LYS A 572 24.25 7.89 15.94
N GLN A 573 24.22 6.58 15.70
CA GLN A 573 23.26 5.62 16.25
C GLN A 573 24.04 4.42 16.84
N PRO A 574 24.76 4.62 17.96
CA PRO A 574 25.70 3.62 18.50
C PRO A 574 25.02 2.34 19.03
N GLU A 575 23.72 2.40 19.32
CA GLU A 575 22.91 1.28 19.84
C GLU A 575 22.18 0.50 18.74
N ALA A 576 22.20 1.00 17.49
CA ALA A 576 21.57 0.36 16.32
C ALA A 576 22.63 -0.32 15.44
N ASN A 577 23.04 -1.53 15.84
CA ASN A 577 23.92 -2.44 15.09
C ASN A 577 23.87 -3.85 15.72
N ALA A 578 24.37 -4.87 15.03
CA ALA A 578 24.13 -6.26 15.42
C ALA A 578 24.76 -6.62 16.78
N ARG A 579 25.99 -6.18 17.03
CA ARG A 579 26.65 -6.36 18.33
C ARG A 579 25.90 -5.67 19.47
N ALA A 580 25.48 -4.43 19.25
CA ALA A 580 24.68 -3.70 20.24
C ALA A 580 23.33 -4.40 20.48
N ALA A 581 22.61 -4.80 19.42
CA ALA A 581 21.31 -5.46 19.54
C ALA A 581 21.39 -6.78 20.32
N TYR A 582 22.39 -7.62 20.00
CA TYR A 582 22.71 -8.81 20.78
C TYR A 582 22.91 -8.48 22.27
N ALA A 583 23.77 -7.51 22.58
CA ALA A 583 24.08 -7.13 23.97
C ALA A 583 22.87 -6.53 24.71
N GLN A 584 21.98 -5.83 24.02
CA GLN A 584 20.79 -5.21 24.60
C GLN A 584 19.71 -6.25 24.93
N TRP A 585 19.44 -7.17 24.01
CA TRP A 585 18.45 -8.23 24.21
C TRP A 585 18.91 -9.30 25.21
N THR A 586 20.18 -9.72 25.19
CA THR A 586 20.72 -10.67 26.19
C THR A 586 20.78 -10.04 27.59
N LYS A 587 21.18 -8.78 27.71
CA LYS A 587 21.16 -8.03 28.99
C LYS A 587 19.74 -7.84 29.55
N ALA A 588 18.73 -7.79 28.69
CA ALA A 588 17.32 -7.80 29.09
C ALA A 588 16.78 -9.22 29.42
N GLY A 589 17.60 -10.27 29.34
CA GLY A 589 17.23 -11.63 29.73
C GLY A 589 16.57 -12.47 28.64
N MET A 590 16.68 -12.09 27.36
CA MET A 590 16.36 -13.01 26.26
C MET A 590 17.57 -13.94 26.00
N PRO A 591 17.41 -15.28 26.01
CA PRO A 591 18.50 -16.19 25.70
C PRO A 591 19.05 -15.97 24.29
N ALA A 592 20.37 -16.06 24.11
CA ALA A 592 21.02 -15.90 22.81
C ALA A 592 20.42 -16.86 21.76
N SER A 593 20.17 -18.13 22.12
CA SER A 593 19.54 -19.16 21.27
C SER A 593 18.15 -18.78 20.74
N ARG A 594 17.52 -17.73 21.29
CA ARG A 594 16.21 -17.21 20.87
C ARG A 594 16.30 -15.88 20.12
N LEU A 595 17.50 -15.36 19.84
CA LEU A 595 17.71 -14.21 18.97
C LEU A 595 18.00 -14.68 17.54
N LEU A 596 17.26 -14.20 16.54
CA LEU A 596 17.62 -14.34 15.12
C LEU A 596 18.07 -12.98 14.58
N LEU A 597 19.22 -12.93 13.92
CA LEU A 597 19.75 -11.70 13.33
C LEU A 597 19.17 -11.47 11.92
N GLY A 598 18.49 -10.35 11.73
CA GLY A 598 17.93 -9.93 10.45
C GLY A 598 18.97 -9.35 9.51
N LEU A 599 18.87 -9.72 8.25
CA LEU A 599 19.83 -9.40 7.19
C LEU A 599 19.08 -8.83 5.98
N PRO A 600 19.36 -7.59 5.54
CA PRO A 600 18.70 -7.02 4.37
C PRO A 600 19.30 -7.60 3.08
N LEU A 601 18.44 -7.85 2.10
CA LEU A 601 18.82 -8.19 0.72
C LEU A 601 18.62 -6.97 -0.19
N TYR A 602 18.82 -5.77 0.37
CA TYR A 602 18.56 -4.49 -0.26
C TYR A 602 19.51 -3.39 0.25
N GLY A 603 19.48 -2.25 -0.42
CA GLY A 603 20.20 -1.04 -0.03
C GLY A 603 19.40 0.24 -0.21
N TYR A 604 20.05 1.37 0.03
CA TYR A 604 19.47 2.72 -0.10
C TYR A 604 20.26 3.60 -1.06
N VAL A 605 19.56 4.20 -2.03
CA VAL A 605 20.16 5.06 -3.07
C VAL A 605 20.18 6.51 -2.59
N SER A 606 21.35 6.99 -2.20
CA SER A 606 21.60 8.36 -1.74
C SER A 606 22.09 9.25 -2.88
N ARG A 607 21.53 10.47 -2.96
CA ARG A 607 22.10 11.54 -3.79
C ARG A 607 23.29 12.17 -3.05
N SER A 608 24.50 11.69 -3.30
CA SER A 608 25.70 12.15 -2.60
C SER A 608 26.95 12.01 -3.46
N ASN A 609 27.97 12.83 -3.18
CA ASN A 609 29.31 12.70 -3.74
C ASN A 609 30.33 12.07 -2.77
N ALA A 610 29.87 11.56 -1.62
CA ALA A 610 30.71 10.97 -0.59
C ALA A 610 31.45 9.70 -1.07
N LYS A 611 32.68 9.52 -0.59
CA LYS A 611 33.50 8.30 -0.78
C LYS A 611 33.62 7.46 0.51
N LYS A 612 32.78 7.77 1.51
CA LYS A 612 32.75 7.18 2.86
C LYS A 612 31.34 7.31 3.41
N LEU A 613 31.00 6.49 4.40
CA LEU A 613 29.73 6.58 5.11
C LEU A 613 29.86 7.49 6.35
N SER A 614 28.79 8.19 6.69
CA SER A 614 28.72 8.97 7.93
C SER A 614 28.55 8.03 9.12
N GLY A 615 29.46 8.17 10.08
CA GLY A 615 29.72 7.13 11.08
C GLY A 615 31.20 6.78 11.20
N SER A 616 32.07 7.26 10.30
CA SER A 616 33.51 6.93 10.26
C SER A 616 34.39 8.14 9.96
N PHE A 617 35.10 8.65 10.98
CA PHE A 617 36.02 9.80 10.85
C PHE A 617 37.44 9.51 11.36
N GLY A 618 38.42 9.65 10.46
CA GLY A 618 39.72 10.21 10.82
C GLY A 618 39.62 11.75 10.81
N PRO A 619 40.46 12.48 11.56
CA PRO A 619 40.16 13.85 11.95
C PRO A 619 40.49 14.92 10.87
N VAL A 620 39.65 15.95 10.77
CA VAL A 620 39.96 17.35 11.17
C VAL A 620 38.73 18.28 10.96
N GLN A 621 38.45 19.10 11.98
CA GLN A 621 37.67 20.35 12.09
C GLN A 621 36.39 20.66 11.23
N GLU A 622 35.32 20.99 11.98
CA GLU A 622 34.43 22.18 11.84
C GLU A 622 33.60 22.42 10.55
N THR A 623 32.37 22.98 10.59
CA THR A 623 31.37 23.24 11.67
C THR A 623 29.96 23.23 11.03
N GLY A 624 28.91 23.00 11.82
CA GLY A 624 27.51 23.20 11.36
C GLY A 624 26.50 22.29 12.07
N LEU A 625 25.38 22.87 12.52
CA LEU A 625 24.32 22.16 13.27
C LEU A 625 22.95 22.23 12.55
N PHE A 626 22.07 21.33 12.99
CA PHE A 626 20.60 21.30 12.84
C PHE A 626 19.99 20.51 11.65
N PRO A 627 18.74 19.99 11.82
CA PRO A 627 18.30 18.77 11.12
C PRO A 627 17.04 18.93 10.24
N ILE A 628 16.83 18.00 9.31
CA ILE A 628 15.56 17.85 8.55
C ILE A 628 15.19 16.36 8.46
N ALA A 629 13.88 16.06 8.48
CA ALA A 629 13.31 14.72 8.63
C ALA A 629 13.18 13.91 7.32
N HIS A 630 13.08 12.59 7.46
CA HIS A 630 12.94 11.62 6.37
C HIS A 630 11.50 11.50 5.83
N PRO A 631 11.30 11.39 4.50
CA PRO A 631 10.10 10.82 3.91
C PRO A 631 10.26 9.29 3.78
N ARG A 632 9.65 8.52 4.68
CA ARG A 632 9.57 7.04 4.56
C ARG A 632 8.43 6.64 3.60
N GLY A 633 8.63 5.55 2.88
CA GLY A 633 7.61 4.90 2.05
C GLY A 633 8.02 3.44 1.76
N PRO A 634 7.06 2.56 1.42
CA PRO A 634 7.34 1.14 1.20
C PRO A 634 8.25 0.90 -0.03
N PRO A 635 8.93 -0.27 -0.11
CA PRO A 635 9.82 -0.61 -1.21
C PRO A 635 9.15 -0.44 -2.58
N SER A 636 9.70 0.43 -3.41
CA SER A 636 9.16 0.69 -4.75
C SER A 636 9.81 -0.28 -5.75
N PHE A 637 9.26 -1.48 -5.84
CA PHE A 637 9.72 -2.48 -6.81
C PHE A 637 9.53 -1.97 -8.25
N ILE A 638 10.64 -1.70 -8.96
CA ILE A 638 10.64 -1.35 -10.38
C ILE A 638 11.07 -2.59 -11.18
N PRO A 639 10.15 -3.25 -11.92
CA PRO A 639 10.52 -4.20 -12.96
C PRO A 639 11.02 -3.45 -14.20
N GLY A 640 12.34 -3.47 -14.42
CA GLY A 640 12.99 -2.73 -15.50
C GLY A 640 12.66 -3.28 -16.90
N THR A 641 11.73 -2.63 -17.61
CA THR A 641 11.45 -2.89 -19.04
C THR A 641 11.62 -1.67 -19.95
N GLY A 642 12.00 -0.51 -19.39
CA GLY A 642 12.50 0.63 -20.17
C GLY A 642 14.02 0.51 -20.38
N THR A 643 14.52 0.96 -21.54
CA THR A 643 15.96 1.07 -21.81
C THR A 643 16.58 2.23 -21.02
N MET A 644 16.76 2.02 -19.72
CA MET A 644 17.53 2.92 -18.86
C MET A 644 18.99 2.99 -19.32
N PRO A 645 19.66 4.16 -19.23
CA PRO A 645 21.11 4.22 -19.33
C PRO A 645 21.71 3.39 -18.20
N ALA A 646 22.51 2.37 -18.53
CA ALA A 646 23.06 1.46 -17.52
C ALA A 646 23.82 2.25 -16.43
N GLY A 647 23.56 1.90 -15.17
CA GLY A 647 24.06 2.60 -13.98
C GLY A 647 23.34 3.90 -13.58
N ASP A 648 22.26 4.32 -14.25
CA ASP A 648 21.54 5.55 -13.84
C ASP A 648 20.47 5.31 -12.76
N LEU A 649 20.84 5.51 -11.50
CA LEU A 649 19.93 5.47 -10.35
C LEU A 649 19.39 6.85 -9.92
N SER A 650 19.54 7.91 -10.71
CA SER A 650 19.08 9.25 -10.32
C SER A 650 17.58 9.32 -10.01
N HIS A 651 16.78 8.51 -10.72
CA HIS A 651 15.35 8.33 -10.50
C HIS A 651 14.99 7.55 -9.21
N LEU A 652 15.98 6.91 -8.57
CA LEU A 652 15.85 6.16 -7.31
C LEU A 652 16.44 6.89 -6.10
N TRP A 653 17.01 8.09 -6.26
CA TRP A 653 17.48 8.90 -5.12
C TRP A 653 16.39 9.04 -4.05
N GLY A 654 16.77 8.79 -2.79
CA GLY A 654 15.84 8.80 -1.64
C GLY A 654 15.09 7.49 -1.41
N GLN A 655 15.30 6.45 -2.23
CA GLN A 655 14.54 5.20 -2.19
C GLN A 655 15.42 3.99 -1.84
N GLN A 656 14.74 2.91 -1.48
CA GLN A 656 15.33 1.57 -1.33
C GLN A 656 15.51 0.92 -2.72
N ILE A 657 16.51 0.05 -2.87
CA ILE A 657 16.77 -0.75 -4.07
C ILE A 657 17.09 -2.20 -3.66
N SER A 658 16.49 -3.21 -4.30
CA SER A 658 16.82 -4.61 -4.00
C SER A 658 18.21 -4.98 -4.53
N PHE A 659 18.85 -5.99 -3.94
CA PHE A 659 20.19 -6.40 -4.40
C PHE A 659 20.17 -6.87 -5.86
N ASN A 660 19.18 -7.65 -6.26
CA ASN A 660 19.02 -8.04 -7.67
C ASN A 660 18.72 -6.84 -8.61
N GLN A 661 18.13 -5.73 -8.15
CA GLN A 661 18.02 -4.51 -8.93
C GLN A 661 19.38 -3.82 -9.17
N LEU A 662 20.36 -3.96 -8.28
CA LEU A 662 21.72 -3.44 -8.52
C LEU A 662 22.40 -4.14 -9.70
N LEU A 663 22.10 -5.42 -9.91
CA LEU A 663 22.55 -6.19 -11.07
C LEU A 663 21.75 -5.83 -12.33
N LEU A 664 20.41 -5.78 -12.25
CA LEU A 664 19.54 -5.45 -13.39
C LEU A 664 19.75 -4.01 -13.92
N THR A 665 20.13 -3.08 -13.05
CA THR A 665 20.50 -1.70 -13.44
C THR A 665 21.96 -1.58 -13.91
N GLY A 666 22.77 -2.63 -13.76
CA GLY A 666 24.19 -2.64 -14.11
C GLY A 666 25.06 -1.75 -13.20
N VAL A 667 24.65 -1.54 -11.96
CA VAL A 667 25.46 -0.87 -10.93
C VAL A 667 26.45 -1.84 -10.30
N LEU A 668 26.03 -3.09 -10.10
CA LEU A 668 26.89 -4.22 -9.81
C LEU A 668 26.99 -5.15 -11.01
N HIS A 669 28.10 -5.88 -11.10
CA HIS A 669 28.34 -6.97 -12.04
C HIS A 669 28.80 -8.21 -11.28
N LYS A 670 28.13 -9.34 -11.50
CA LYS A 670 28.47 -10.64 -10.89
C LYS A 670 29.62 -11.30 -11.65
N LYS A 671 30.67 -11.67 -10.93
CA LYS A 671 31.82 -12.43 -11.45
C LYS A 671 31.51 -13.92 -11.54
N SER A 672 32.29 -14.65 -12.34
CA SER A 672 32.19 -16.10 -12.51
C SER A 672 32.50 -16.91 -11.25
N ASP A 673 33.15 -16.29 -10.26
CA ASP A 673 33.41 -16.86 -8.92
C ASP A 673 32.23 -16.64 -7.93
N GLY A 674 31.18 -15.92 -8.34
CA GLY A 674 30.03 -15.58 -7.50
C GLY A 674 30.18 -14.30 -6.67
N THR A 675 31.32 -13.59 -6.75
CA THR A 675 31.52 -12.28 -6.12
C THR A 675 31.02 -11.13 -7.02
N TYR A 676 31.10 -9.89 -6.54
CA TYR A 676 30.55 -8.72 -7.23
C TYR A 676 31.59 -7.61 -7.39
N ASP A 677 31.52 -6.87 -8.49
CA ASP A 677 32.25 -5.61 -8.73
C ASP A 677 31.28 -4.48 -9.07
N GLY A 678 31.72 -3.23 -8.86
CA GLY A 678 31.03 -2.04 -9.36
C GLY A 678 31.17 -1.90 -10.88
N ALA A 679 30.08 -1.58 -11.57
CA ALA A 679 30.00 -1.44 -13.01
C ALA A 679 29.51 -0.03 -13.43
N ASN A 680 29.54 0.29 -14.73
CA ASN A 680 29.03 1.56 -15.29
C ASN A 680 29.51 2.85 -14.59
N GLY A 681 30.77 2.83 -14.11
CA GLY A 681 31.45 3.93 -13.44
C GLY A 681 31.27 3.97 -11.91
N TYR A 682 30.63 2.98 -11.29
CA TYR A 682 30.57 2.85 -9.85
C TYR A 682 31.85 2.20 -9.30
N THR A 683 32.37 2.78 -8.23
CA THR A 683 33.51 2.26 -7.47
C THR A 683 32.99 1.59 -6.20
N MET A 684 33.48 0.39 -5.90
CA MET A 684 33.21 -0.29 -4.63
C MET A 684 33.88 0.45 -3.47
N GLY A 685 33.23 0.48 -2.33
CA GLY A 685 33.73 1.00 -1.07
C GLY A 685 33.32 0.11 0.09
N TRP A 686 34.09 0.16 1.18
CA TRP A 686 33.84 -0.59 2.40
C TRP A 686 34.03 0.33 3.59
N ASP A 687 33.22 0.12 4.63
CA ASP A 687 33.34 0.84 5.90
C ASP A 687 33.74 -0.13 7.03
N ASP A 688 35.03 -0.21 7.33
CA ASP A 688 35.61 -1.07 8.37
C ASP A 688 35.06 -0.82 9.78
N CYS A 689 34.47 0.36 10.01
CA CYS A 689 33.90 0.73 11.29
C CYS A 689 32.51 0.09 11.53
N SER A 690 31.78 -0.22 10.45
CA SER A 690 30.42 -0.78 10.49
C SER A 690 30.31 -2.17 9.84
N ASN A 691 31.34 -2.60 9.12
CA ASN A 691 31.38 -3.81 8.27
C ASN A 691 30.29 -3.79 7.19
N THR A 692 30.25 -2.69 6.42
CA THR A 692 29.20 -2.41 5.42
C THR A 692 29.78 -2.06 4.04
N PRO A 693 29.38 -2.75 2.96
CA PRO A 693 29.73 -2.37 1.60
C PRO A 693 28.88 -1.19 1.10
N PHE A 694 29.45 -0.43 0.17
CA PHE A 694 28.74 0.57 -0.60
C PHE A 694 29.34 0.72 -2.00
N VAL A 695 28.58 1.31 -2.91
CA VAL A 695 29.07 1.71 -4.24
C VAL A 695 28.84 3.20 -4.44
N PHE A 696 29.78 3.88 -5.08
CA PHE A 696 29.66 5.31 -5.34
C PHE A 696 30.08 5.69 -6.77
N ASN A 697 29.39 6.67 -7.34
CA ASN A 697 29.73 7.28 -8.61
C ASN A 697 29.55 8.81 -8.49
N GLN A 698 30.66 9.53 -8.38
CA GLN A 698 30.65 11.00 -8.19
C GLN A 698 30.15 11.74 -9.44
N ALA A 699 30.46 11.25 -10.64
CA ALA A 699 29.96 11.85 -11.88
C ALA A 699 28.42 11.76 -12.01
N ARG A 700 27.81 10.78 -11.32
CA ARG A 700 26.36 10.65 -11.17
C ARG A 700 25.81 11.18 -9.84
N THR A 701 26.65 11.69 -8.93
CA THR A 701 26.29 12.09 -7.56
C THR A 701 25.38 11.05 -6.86
N THR A 702 25.80 9.78 -6.91
CA THR A 702 25.07 8.65 -6.34
C THR A 702 25.98 7.81 -5.44
N VAL A 703 25.47 7.46 -4.26
CA VAL A 703 26.02 6.41 -3.38
C VAL A 703 24.90 5.41 -3.07
N VAL A 704 25.18 4.11 -3.08
CA VAL A 704 24.27 3.08 -2.56
C VAL A 704 24.93 2.33 -1.42
N THR A 705 24.27 2.25 -0.27
CA THR A 705 24.69 1.43 0.88
C THR A 705 23.83 0.18 0.94
N TYR A 706 24.42 -1.01 1.08
CA TYR A 706 23.73 -2.30 0.93
C TYR A 706 24.46 -3.40 1.73
N ASP A 707 24.08 -4.66 1.51
CA ASP A 707 24.73 -5.85 2.07
C ASP A 707 25.18 -6.80 0.93
N ASP A 708 26.35 -7.42 1.05
CA ASP A 708 26.92 -8.30 0.04
C ASP A 708 27.35 -9.66 0.61
N THR A 709 27.96 -10.50 -0.24
CA THR A 709 28.45 -11.84 0.14
C THR A 709 29.42 -11.86 1.31
N TRP A 710 30.17 -10.78 1.56
CA TRP A 710 31.12 -10.67 2.66
C TRP A 710 30.45 -10.17 3.94
N SER A 711 29.71 -9.07 3.88
CA SER A 711 29.07 -8.50 5.07
C SER A 711 27.97 -9.40 5.64
N LEU A 712 27.24 -10.12 4.77
CA LEU A 712 26.27 -11.14 5.18
C LEU A 712 26.93 -12.38 5.78
N PHE A 713 28.09 -12.81 5.25
CA PHE A 713 28.87 -13.89 5.84
C PHE A 713 29.36 -13.52 7.25
N ASP A 714 29.93 -12.33 7.42
CA ASP A 714 30.44 -11.87 8.71
C ASP A 714 29.34 -11.71 9.76
N LYS A 715 28.16 -11.22 9.38
CA LYS A 715 26.99 -11.13 10.27
C LYS A 715 26.46 -12.52 10.66
N ALA A 716 26.36 -13.44 9.69
CA ALA A 716 25.93 -14.81 9.94
C ALA A 716 26.94 -15.58 10.82
N LYS A 717 28.23 -15.35 10.60
CA LYS A 717 29.33 -15.86 11.43
C LYS A 717 29.27 -15.28 12.84
N PHE A 718 29.10 -13.96 12.98
CA PHE A 718 28.94 -13.30 14.29
C PHE A 718 27.75 -13.90 15.06
N ALA A 719 26.59 -14.05 14.42
CA ALA A 719 25.42 -14.66 15.05
C ALA A 719 25.74 -16.07 15.58
N LYS A 720 26.42 -16.91 14.79
CA LYS A 720 26.88 -18.23 15.23
C LYS A 720 27.86 -18.15 16.40
N GLU A 721 28.90 -17.33 16.30
CA GLU A 721 29.98 -17.22 17.29
C GLU A 721 29.51 -16.62 18.62
N SER A 722 28.48 -15.78 18.61
CA SER A 722 27.83 -15.26 19.82
C SER A 722 26.70 -16.16 20.35
N GLY A 723 26.51 -17.35 19.78
CA GLY A 723 25.47 -18.29 20.23
C GLY A 723 24.03 -17.83 19.95
N MET A 724 23.82 -16.97 18.96
CA MET A 724 22.47 -16.60 18.51
C MET A 724 21.76 -17.80 17.89
N GLY A 725 20.42 -17.81 17.97
CA GLY A 725 19.58 -18.84 17.35
C GLY A 725 19.74 -18.96 15.83
N GLY A 726 20.29 -17.95 15.16
CA GLY A 726 20.58 -17.96 13.73
C GLY A 726 20.34 -16.60 13.05
N CYS A 727 19.96 -16.64 11.77
CA CYS A 727 19.69 -15.45 10.94
C CYS A 727 18.42 -15.59 10.11
N PHE A 728 17.87 -14.45 9.68
CA PHE A 728 16.81 -14.39 8.68
C PHE A 728 17.04 -13.27 7.66
N THR A 729 16.47 -13.41 6.46
CA THR A 729 16.58 -12.38 5.41
C THR A 729 15.28 -11.62 5.16
N TRP A 730 15.37 -10.31 4.93
CA TRP A 730 14.32 -9.49 4.33
C TRP A 730 14.76 -8.97 2.94
N SER A 731 14.11 -9.31 1.82
CA SER A 731 13.09 -10.35 1.61
C SER A 731 13.48 -11.30 0.47
N LEU A 732 12.90 -12.51 0.45
CA LEU A 732 13.36 -13.64 -0.38
C LEU A 732 13.41 -13.33 -1.89
N ASP A 733 12.53 -12.44 -2.36
CA ASP A 733 12.45 -11.93 -3.74
C ASP A 733 13.61 -11.02 -4.18
N GLN A 734 14.51 -10.66 -3.26
CA GLN A 734 15.53 -9.63 -3.48
C GLN A 734 16.96 -10.19 -3.68
N ASP A 735 17.20 -11.48 -3.38
CA ASP A 735 18.46 -12.18 -3.67
C ASP A 735 18.70 -12.27 -5.19
N ASP A 736 19.96 -12.42 -5.56
CA ASP A 736 20.43 -12.89 -6.86
C ASP A 736 20.31 -14.43 -6.91
N GLY A 737 19.04 -14.87 -6.91
CA GLY A 737 18.60 -16.27 -6.87
C GLY A 737 18.76 -16.91 -5.50
N VAL A 738 20.00 -17.22 -5.11
CA VAL A 738 20.39 -17.83 -3.82
C VAL A 738 21.82 -17.45 -3.40
N ALA A 739 22.44 -16.47 -4.06
CA ALA A 739 23.86 -16.18 -3.92
C ALA A 739 24.19 -15.61 -2.53
N LEU A 740 23.35 -14.70 -2.05
CA LEU A 740 23.47 -14.12 -0.71
C LEU A 740 23.11 -15.14 0.36
N GLN A 741 22.01 -15.89 0.18
CA GLN A 741 21.61 -16.94 1.13
C GLN A 741 22.66 -18.06 1.25
N ASN A 742 23.40 -18.40 0.20
CA ASN A 742 24.49 -19.37 0.27
C ASN A 742 25.62 -18.91 1.22
N MET A 743 25.93 -17.61 1.28
CA MET A 743 26.95 -17.06 2.17
C MET A 743 26.46 -16.93 3.62
N ILE A 744 25.17 -16.64 3.82
CA ILE A 744 24.53 -16.71 5.15
C ILE A 744 24.62 -18.14 5.69
N LEU A 745 24.29 -19.14 4.86
CA LEU A 745 24.48 -20.56 5.20
C LEU A 745 25.95 -20.94 5.44
N ALA A 746 26.91 -20.26 4.81
CA ALA A 746 28.34 -20.47 5.06
C ALA A 746 28.78 -19.88 6.41
N GLY A 747 28.34 -18.67 6.78
CA GLY A 747 28.63 -18.06 8.08
C GLY A 747 28.02 -18.84 9.25
N LEU A 748 26.79 -19.33 9.08
CA LEU A 748 26.17 -20.31 10.00
C LEU A 748 26.83 -21.70 9.94
N GLY A 749 27.68 -21.96 8.94
CA GLY A 749 28.42 -23.22 8.74
C GLY A 749 27.58 -24.42 8.30
N LYS A 750 26.39 -24.20 7.73
CA LYS A 750 25.42 -25.25 7.32
C LYS A 750 25.70 -25.85 5.93
N GLN A 751 26.74 -25.39 5.23
CA GLN A 751 27.05 -25.87 3.87
C GLN A 751 27.54 -27.33 3.82
N GLN A 752 28.27 -27.82 4.83
CA GLN A 752 28.82 -29.18 4.81
C GLN A 752 27.77 -30.27 5.09
N ASP A 753 26.73 -29.97 5.85
CA ASP A 753 25.74 -30.98 6.28
C ASP A 753 24.67 -31.24 5.21
N ARG A 754 24.10 -30.18 4.61
CA ARG A 754 23.04 -30.32 3.61
C ARG A 754 23.50 -31.02 2.33
N HIS A 755 24.80 -30.99 2.01
CA HIS A 755 25.33 -31.71 0.84
C HIS A 755 25.42 -33.23 1.07
N ARG A 756 25.55 -33.69 2.33
CA ARG A 756 25.49 -35.12 2.68
C ARG A 756 24.05 -35.63 2.65
N GLN A 757 23.09 -34.81 3.05
CA GLN A 757 21.64 -35.12 3.01
C GLN A 757 21.07 -35.27 1.58
N GLN A 758 21.86 -34.98 0.54
CA GLN A 758 21.50 -35.22 -0.87
C GLN A 758 22.20 -36.46 -1.46
N LEU A 759 22.94 -37.22 -0.65
CA LEU A 759 23.77 -38.37 -1.05
C LEU A 759 23.54 -39.60 -0.17
N GLY A 760 22.42 -39.66 0.57
CA GLY A 760 22.02 -40.77 1.44
C GLY A 760 20.53 -41.07 1.32
#